data_AF-A0A8T2K0R3-F1
#
_entry.id   AF-A0A8T2K0R3-F1
#
_cell.length_a   1.000
_cell.length_b   1.000
_cell.length_c   1.000
_cell.angle_alpha   90.00
_cell.angle_beta   90.00
_cell.angle_gamma   90.00
#
_symmetry.space_group_name_H-M   'P 1'
#
loop_
_entity.id
_entity.type
_entity.pdbx_description
1 polymer ?
#
loop_
_entity_poly.entity_id
_entity_poly.type
_entity_poly.pdbx_seq_one_letter_code
_entity_poly.pdbx_strand_id
1 'polypeptide(L)'
;MTDRVLVVGGGTREQHLAWKLAQSANVKQVLVAPGNANTANRGKINNSGVLISNPNLLKQFCIDHNIALVVVNQISLLTGGLVDDLTAAGVRCFGPTAKASQLEANKIFAKEFMDQFGIPSARWRSFTDPQEACRFINCVDFPALVVKPCSSSREVCMANDKDEACQAVQLLTQDTWTAHETEMESFFIEERLEGVEFLCLAVSDGKSLYSVPPVEIEKNLNGESQSQVSRAVQAHRAGSKLLASSLMNTQDKILEQVSDAMRQEGMSYAGIIGARIMLTNRGPLVLGLKCSFQTLECQAILPLLEMDLYKMIQAAVEGRIHQCLPESAQDWALIARTCHQYNMAAQHLVAKCVNDILGYGAQVLFFMPYITCGKADEDVAKSLVDGLATACSKAGSTLLEREIVHVADLYPEGSRTLSGCSIGIVEREHKLPRLNKMKEGDVVIGLPDTGLHCNSSSLIGNILHKCSADYGSSLPVYNGEKSWGDLLVSPSPIYSQMLLSCIQSGHVRAFAAVTEKGLLGTIHHLLPDYLGVIVDALFWTIPAVFSWLYQEGALSELEMVNNFNCGIGAVLIAQKSAAQELVSQLHKQEEAWVIGALIQHQTGQTRVRVTHLLEALRVNSFPITRKIGTRLKLLTDFTRQPRSCARLSLVLSNKSTVEELRRSAGAGIPTRVIDHTLCQCHSEFEATICNVLKEFSIDLICLAGFVRNLSNPFLDKWKGKILTLCPLISPSLEPKQCQESGVRVNGCTVRYMLVGTTPGPVILQETFKAEEDIDQSVAEQMEEAKSRAITKSICLVASGLVQLGEDGCISWNYLE
;
A
#
# COMPACT_ATOMS: atom_id res chain seq x y z
N MET A 1 14.26 -15.99 15.25
CA MET A 1 13.26 -16.66 16.12
C MET A 1 13.86 -16.79 17.51
N THR A 2 13.50 -15.92 18.45
CA THR A 2 14.14 -15.91 19.79
C THR A 2 13.15 -16.21 20.91
N ASP A 3 11.88 -15.76 20.80
CA ASP A 3 11.07 -15.57 22.00
C ASP A 3 9.99 -16.64 22.19
N ARG A 4 9.69 -16.94 23.46
CA ARG A 4 8.59 -17.81 23.88
C ARG A 4 7.47 -16.97 24.48
N VAL A 5 6.23 -17.23 24.06
CA VAL A 5 5.05 -16.50 24.50
C VAL A 5 4.11 -17.45 25.22
N LEU A 6 3.52 -17.01 26.34
CA LEU A 6 2.51 -17.76 27.07
C LEU A 6 1.13 -17.11 26.89
N VAL A 7 0.14 -17.86 26.43
CA VAL A 7 -1.26 -17.43 26.35
C VAL A 7 -2.05 -18.12 27.46
N VAL A 8 -2.72 -17.34 28.31
CA VAL A 8 -3.46 -17.86 29.47
C VAL A 8 -4.95 -18.05 29.11
N GLY A 9 -5.41 -19.30 29.23
CA GLY A 9 -6.78 -19.76 29.00
C GLY A 9 -6.84 -21.02 28.14
N GLY A 10 -8.06 -21.51 27.89
CA GLY A 10 -8.30 -22.75 27.13
C GLY A 10 -9.46 -22.65 26.14
N GLY A 11 -10.01 -21.46 25.91
CA GLY A 11 -11.13 -21.26 25.03
C GLY A 11 -10.75 -21.14 23.55
N THR A 12 -11.77 -21.07 22.70
CA THR A 12 -11.62 -20.79 21.26
C THR A 12 -10.93 -19.44 21.01
N ARG A 13 -11.11 -18.48 21.91
CA ARG A 13 -10.45 -17.17 21.84
C ARG A 13 -8.93 -17.28 21.94
N GLU A 14 -8.43 -17.98 22.97
CA GLU A 14 -7.00 -18.18 23.20
C GLU A 14 -6.37 -18.99 22.07
N GLN A 15 -7.13 -19.91 21.46
CA GLN A 15 -6.71 -20.59 20.24
C GLN A 15 -6.44 -19.63 19.07
N HIS A 16 -7.28 -18.61 18.84
CA HIS A 16 -7.09 -17.65 17.76
C HIS A 16 -5.91 -16.70 18.03
N LEU A 17 -5.75 -16.27 19.28
CA LEU A 17 -4.58 -15.49 19.72
C LEU A 17 -3.29 -16.28 19.51
N ALA A 18 -3.25 -17.55 19.96
CA ALA A 18 -2.09 -18.41 19.77
C ALA A 18 -1.79 -18.67 18.30
N TRP A 19 -2.82 -18.89 17.47
CA TRP A 19 -2.68 -19.04 16.02
C TRP A 19 -2.06 -17.81 15.36
N LYS A 20 -2.51 -16.60 15.70
CA LYS A 20 -1.98 -15.37 15.11
C LYS A 20 -0.56 -15.07 15.61
N LEU A 21 -0.27 -15.28 16.90
CA LEU A 21 1.08 -15.13 17.47
C LEU A 21 2.11 -16.08 16.84
N ALA A 22 1.71 -17.32 16.54
CA ALA A 22 2.60 -18.30 15.92
C ALA A 22 3.09 -17.91 14.51
N GLN A 23 2.37 -17.02 13.82
CA GLN A 23 2.75 -16.53 12.48
C GLN A 23 3.94 -15.57 12.53
N SER A 24 4.21 -14.93 13.68
CA SER A 24 5.34 -14.01 13.83
C SER A 24 6.67 -14.72 13.62
N ALA A 25 7.59 -14.09 12.88
CA ALA A 25 8.97 -14.55 12.72
C ALA A 25 9.80 -14.41 14.00
N ASN A 26 9.36 -13.57 14.95
CA ASN A 26 10.06 -13.32 16.21
C ASN A 26 9.74 -14.41 17.26
N VAL A 27 8.53 -14.98 17.17
CA VAL A 27 8.06 -16.03 18.08
C VAL A 27 8.61 -17.40 17.66
N LYS A 28 9.34 -18.02 18.58
CA LYS A 28 9.85 -19.41 18.48
C LYS A 28 8.78 -20.42 18.89
N GLN A 29 8.06 -20.14 19.98
CA GLN A 29 7.07 -21.05 20.55
C GLN A 29 5.96 -20.28 21.26
N VAL A 30 4.72 -20.77 21.14
CA VAL A 30 3.55 -20.29 21.89
C VAL A 30 3.08 -21.41 22.81
N LEU A 31 3.14 -21.18 24.11
CA LEU A 31 2.56 -22.08 25.12
C LEU A 31 1.16 -21.59 25.47
N VAL A 32 0.18 -22.49 25.59
CA VAL A 32 -1.20 -22.15 25.96
C VAL A 32 -1.57 -22.90 27.24
N ALA A 33 -1.99 -22.20 28.29
CA ALA A 33 -2.23 -22.80 29.61
C ALA A 33 -3.68 -22.57 30.09
N PRO A 34 -4.50 -23.61 30.31
CA PRO A 34 -4.22 -25.03 30.03
C PRO A 34 -4.26 -25.39 28.52
N GLY A 35 -4.81 -24.50 27.68
CA GLY A 35 -5.11 -24.80 26.28
C GLY A 35 -6.25 -25.81 26.13
N ASN A 36 -6.42 -26.31 24.90
CA ASN A 36 -7.42 -27.32 24.53
C ASN A 36 -6.88 -28.24 23.43
N ALA A 37 -7.70 -29.17 22.93
CA ALA A 37 -7.30 -30.10 21.89
C ALA A 37 -6.83 -29.42 20.59
N ASN A 38 -7.36 -28.23 20.25
CA ASN A 38 -7.01 -27.51 19.03
C ASN A 38 -5.70 -26.70 19.15
N THR A 39 -5.23 -26.44 20.37
CA THR A 39 -3.93 -25.82 20.64
C THR A 39 -2.84 -26.85 20.95
N ALA A 40 -3.20 -28.14 21.03
CA ALA A 40 -2.25 -29.21 21.23
C ALA A 40 -1.42 -29.48 19.94
N ASN A 41 -0.10 -29.29 20.03
CA ASN A 41 0.89 -29.70 19.02
C ASN A 41 0.61 -29.19 17.60
N ARG A 42 0.44 -27.87 17.45
CA ARG A 42 0.15 -27.24 16.15
C ARG A 42 1.24 -26.25 15.76
N GLY A 43 2.19 -26.71 14.95
CA GLY A 43 3.33 -25.88 14.51
C GLY A 43 4.15 -25.39 15.71
N LYS A 44 4.14 -24.09 15.98
CA LYS A 44 4.81 -23.47 17.13
C LYS A 44 4.00 -23.52 18.44
N ILE A 45 2.78 -24.04 18.42
CA ILE A 45 1.82 -23.97 19.53
C ILE A 45 1.78 -25.28 20.31
N ASN A 46 1.92 -25.22 21.64
CA ASN A 46 1.78 -26.35 22.54
C ASN A 46 0.97 -25.98 23.78
N ASN A 47 0.30 -26.96 24.38
CA ASN A 47 -0.35 -26.78 25.68
C ASN A 47 0.66 -26.86 26.81
N SER A 48 0.37 -26.18 27.92
CA SER A 48 1.09 -26.30 29.18
C SER A 48 0.11 -26.61 30.32
N GLY A 49 0.48 -27.52 31.21
CA GLY A 49 -0.30 -27.89 32.39
C GLY A 49 -0.10 -26.95 33.59
N VAL A 50 0.54 -25.79 33.41
CA VAL A 50 0.75 -24.84 34.52
C VAL A 50 -0.58 -24.37 35.10
N LEU A 51 -0.66 -24.35 36.43
CA LEU A 51 -1.86 -23.99 37.16
C LEU A 51 -2.06 -22.46 37.14
N ILE A 52 -2.96 -21.99 36.28
CA ILE A 52 -3.22 -20.56 36.06
C ILE A 52 -3.89 -19.84 37.24
N SER A 53 -4.49 -20.58 38.17
CA SER A 53 -5.10 -20.03 39.38
C SER A 53 -4.09 -19.68 40.49
N ASN A 54 -2.82 -20.06 40.33
CA ASN A 54 -1.77 -19.76 41.29
C ASN A 54 -0.69 -18.87 40.65
N PRO A 55 -0.72 -17.55 40.89
CA PRO A 55 0.22 -16.59 40.30
C PRO A 55 1.69 -16.93 40.59
N ASN A 56 2.00 -17.48 41.77
CA ASN A 56 3.38 -17.84 42.14
C ASN A 56 3.92 -19.00 41.30
N LEU A 57 3.10 -20.02 41.05
CA LEU A 57 3.48 -21.12 40.17
C LEU A 57 3.61 -20.65 38.71
N LEU A 58 2.71 -19.79 38.26
CA LEU A 58 2.76 -19.22 36.92
C LEU A 58 4.02 -18.35 36.72
N LYS A 59 4.40 -17.57 37.73
CA LYS A 59 5.65 -16.81 37.77
C LYS A 59 6.87 -17.73 37.64
N GLN A 60 6.97 -18.74 38.50
CA GLN A 60 8.10 -19.67 38.47
C GLN A 60 8.19 -20.37 37.11
N PHE A 61 7.06 -20.78 36.55
CA PHE A 61 6.98 -21.36 35.21
C PHE A 61 7.51 -20.41 34.13
N CYS A 62 7.15 -19.11 34.19
CA CYS A 62 7.62 -18.12 33.24
C CYS A 62 9.15 -17.96 33.27
N ILE A 63 9.74 -17.99 34.47
CA ILE A 63 11.19 -17.94 34.67
C ILE A 63 11.85 -19.20 34.13
N ASP A 64 11.39 -20.38 34.56
CA ASP A 64 11.99 -21.67 34.20
C ASP A 64 11.96 -21.94 32.68
N HIS A 65 10.92 -21.44 32.00
CA HIS A 65 10.71 -21.66 30.56
C HIS A 65 11.21 -20.50 29.69
N ASN A 66 11.81 -19.45 30.27
CA ASN A 66 12.22 -18.22 29.60
C ASN A 66 11.09 -17.61 28.75
N ILE A 67 9.93 -17.39 29.37
CA ILE A 67 8.79 -16.73 28.74
C ILE A 67 9.07 -15.24 28.63
N ALA A 68 9.11 -14.73 27.41
CA ALA A 68 9.39 -13.32 27.13
C ALA A 68 8.15 -12.43 27.37
N LEU A 69 6.95 -12.99 27.20
CA LEU A 69 5.69 -12.26 27.25
C LEU A 69 4.53 -13.20 27.62
N VAL A 70 3.66 -12.75 28.52
CA VAL A 70 2.42 -13.43 28.89
C VAL A 70 1.21 -12.65 28.37
N VAL A 71 0.30 -13.29 27.65
CA VAL A 71 -0.95 -12.72 27.14
C VAL A 71 -2.10 -13.23 28.01
N VAL A 72 -2.74 -12.32 28.74
CA VAL A 72 -3.89 -12.60 29.60
C VAL A 72 -5.11 -11.89 29.01
N ASN A 73 -6.13 -12.64 28.62
CA ASN A 73 -7.33 -12.07 28.01
C ASN A 73 -8.63 -12.52 28.71
N GLN A 74 -8.55 -13.41 29.69
CA GLN A 74 -9.73 -13.86 30.43
C GLN A 74 -10.09 -12.85 31.52
N ILE A 75 -11.28 -12.23 31.41
CA ILE A 75 -11.69 -11.13 32.30
C ILE A 75 -11.64 -11.48 33.79
N SER A 76 -12.01 -12.71 34.17
CA SER A 76 -11.95 -13.15 35.57
C SER A 76 -10.54 -13.26 36.14
N LEU A 77 -9.53 -13.52 35.30
CA LEU A 77 -8.13 -13.52 35.73
C LEU A 77 -7.55 -12.11 35.78
N LEU A 78 -8.00 -11.25 34.87
CA LEU A 78 -7.63 -9.83 34.83
C LEU A 78 -8.17 -9.11 36.07
N THR A 79 -9.46 -9.28 36.41
CA THR A 79 -10.04 -8.73 37.64
C THR A 79 -9.46 -9.36 38.91
N GLY A 80 -9.02 -10.61 38.83
CA GLY A 80 -8.34 -11.30 39.92
C GLY A 80 -6.91 -10.84 40.18
N GLY A 81 -6.37 -9.88 39.41
CA GLY A 81 -5.05 -9.29 39.66
C GLY A 81 -3.87 -10.06 39.07
N LEU A 82 -4.10 -11.03 38.18
CA LEU A 82 -3.02 -11.86 37.63
C LEU A 82 -1.95 -11.03 36.91
N VAL A 83 -2.36 -9.99 36.19
CA VAL A 83 -1.44 -9.08 35.49
C VAL A 83 -0.63 -8.26 36.49
N ASP A 84 -1.28 -7.75 37.54
CA ASP A 84 -0.62 -6.96 38.59
C ASP A 84 0.46 -7.79 39.29
N ASP A 85 0.15 -9.02 39.68
CA ASP A 85 1.06 -9.95 40.36
C ASP A 85 2.28 -10.32 39.49
N LEU A 86 2.05 -10.63 38.22
CA LEU A 86 3.12 -10.99 37.28
C LEU A 86 4.01 -9.79 36.94
N THR A 87 3.41 -8.61 36.75
CA THR A 87 4.15 -7.39 36.43
C THR A 87 5.01 -6.94 37.62
N ALA A 88 4.48 -7.01 38.85
CA ALA A 88 5.25 -6.76 40.07
C ALA A 88 6.43 -7.73 40.24
N ALA A 89 6.30 -8.95 39.68
CA ALA A 89 7.36 -9.95 39.65
C ALA A 89 8.37 -9.77 38.50
N GLY A 90 8.25 -8.73 37.68
CA GLY A 90 9.13 -8.46 36.53
C GLY A 90 8.81 -9.27 35.27
N VAL A 91 7.66 -9.96 35.23
CA VAL A 91 7.18 -10.66 34.04
C VAL A 91 6.41 -9.69 33.16
N ARG A 92 6.73 -9.65 31.87
CA ARG A 92 6.03 -8.80 30.91
C ARG A 92 4.65 -9.38 30.58
N CYS A 93 3.61 -8.60 30.82
CA CYS A 93 2.22 -9.02 30.62
C CYS A 93 1.48 -8.08 29.66
N PHE A 94 0.69 -8.68 28.78
CA PHE A 94 -0.33 -8.00 28.00
C PHE A 94 -1.71 -8.35 28.55
N GLY A 95 -2.41 -7.34 29.02
CA GLY A 95 -3.68 -7.39 29.72
C GLY A 95 -3.81 -6.17 30.64
N PRO A 96 -5.03 -5.67 30.89
CA PRO A 96 -5.25 -4.60 31.86
C PRO A 96 -5.01 -5.04 33.30
N THR A 97 -4.76 -4.06 34.18
CA THR A 97 -4.72 -4.25 35.64
C THR A 97 -6.09 -4.62 36.21
N ALA A 98 -6.14 -5.16 37.42
CA ALA A 98 -7.41 -5.48 38.09
C ALA A 98 -8.34 -4.27 38.22
N LYS A 99 -7.77 -3.09 38.53
CA LYS A 99 -8.54 -1.84 38.64
C LYS A 99 -9.15 -1.45 37.29
N ALA A 100 -8.37 -1.48 36.21
CA ALA A 100 -8.84 -1.19 34.86
C ALA A 100 -9.92 -2.17 34.38
N SER A 101 -9.77 -3.45 34.73
CA SER A 101 -10.66 -4.54 34.31
C SER A 101 -12.08 -4.44 34.90
N GLN A 102 -12.25 -3.65 35.97
CA GLN A 102 -13.57 -3.35 36.54
C GLN A 102 -14.49 -2.63 35.54
N LEU A 103 -13.95 -1.91 34.56
CA LEU A 103 -14.75 -1.25 33.51
C LEU A 103 -15.53 -2.23 32.63
N GLU A 104 -15.05 -3.48 32.48
CA GLU A 104 -15.82 -4.53 31.80
C GLU A 104 -16.59 -5.41 32.79
N ALA A 105 -16.01 -5.69 33.96
CA ALA A 105 -16.56 -6.66 34.91
C ALA A 105 -17.72 -6.12 35.75
N ASN A 106 -17.70 -4.83 36.11
CA ASN A 106 -18.71 -4.19 36.92
C ASN A 106 -19.41 -3.08 36.12
N LYS A 107 -20.65 -3.37 35.68
CA LYS A 107 -21.42 -2.47 34.82
C LYS A 107 -21.81 -1.16 35.51
N ILE A 108 -22.07 -1.18 36.82
CA ILE A 108 -22.37 0.04 37.60
C ILE A 108 -21.11 0.91 37.65
N PHE A 109 -19.97 0.32 38.01
CA PHE A 109 -18.69 1.03 38.03
C PHE A 109 -18.36 1.67 36.67
N ALA A 110 -18.58 0.93 35.58
CA ALA A 110 -18.39 1.46 34.23
C ALA A 110 -19.31 2.65 33.92
N LYS A 111 -20.53 2.64 34.42
CA LYS A 111 -21.52 3.70 34.23
C LYS A 111 -21.20 4.95 35.05
N GLU A 112 -20.86 4.79 36.32
CA GLU A 112 -20.37 5.88 37.17
C GLU A 112 -19.11 6.52 36.60
N PHE A 113 -18.18 5.70 36.09
CA PHE A 113 -16.98 6.17 35.41
C PHE A 113 -17.33 7.00 34.16
N MET A 114 -18.27 6.54 33.32
CA MET A 114 -18.69 7.31 32.16
C MET A 114 -19.34 8.64 32.53
N ASP A 115 -20.18 8.67 33.57
CA ASP A 115 -20.82 9.91 34.04
C ASP A 115 -19.80 10.89 34.62
N GLN A 116 -18.84 10.41 35.41
CA GLN A 116 -17.79 11.23 36.03
C GLN A 116 -16.93 11.95 34.96
N PHE A 117 -16.61 11.27 33.86
CA PHE A 117 -15.73 11.78 32.80
C PHE A 117 -16.48 12.31 31.57
N GLY A 118 -17.80 12.40 31.63
CA GLY A 118 -18.63 12.94 30.54
C GLY A 118 -18.55 12.11 29.26
N ILE A 119 -18.40 10.79 29.36
CA ILE A 119 -18.42 9.88 28.22
C ILE A 119 -19.89 9.63 27.84
N PRO A 120 -20.30 9.89 26.60
CA PRO A 120 -21.71 9.83 26.21
C PRO A 120 -22.26 8.40 26.32
N SER A 121 -23.25 8.18 27.19
CA SER A 121 -23.84 6.87 27.43
C SER A 121 -25.36 6.96 27.61
N ALA A 122 -26.07 5.84 27.53
CA ALA A 122 -27.52 5.79 27.81
C ALA A 122 -27.82 6.29 29.24
N ARG A 123 -28.84 7.14 29.39
CA ARG A 123 -29.33 7.59 30.70
C ARG A 123 -29.71 6.39 31.56
N TRP A 124 -29.34 6.42 32.83
CA TRP A 124 -29.47 5.26 33.70
C TRP A 124 -29.65 5.64 35.17
N ARG A 125 -30.07 4.67 35.99
CA ARG A 125 -30.06 4.74 37.46
C ARG A 125 -30.02 3.34 38.08
N SER A 126 -29.27 3.16 39.17
CA SER A 126 -29.21 1.92 39.95
C SER A 126 -30.27 1.89 41.06
N PHE A 127 -30.71 0.67 41.41
CA PHE A 127 -31.73 0.40 42.42
C PHE A 127 -31.40 -0.89 43.17
N THR A 128 -31.85 -0.92 44.43
CA THR A 128 -31.92 -2.13 45.27
C THR A 128 -33.37 -2.44 45.68
N ASP A 129 -34.26 -1.44 45.66
CA ASP A 129 -35.69 -1.61 45.96
C ASP A 129 -36.52 -1.66 44.65
N PRO A 130 -37.24 -2.77 44.38
CA PRO A 130 -38.11 -2.87 43.22
C PRO A 130 -39.23 -1.82 43.19
N GLN A 131 -39.73 -1.36 44.34
CA GLN A 131 -40.81 -0.37 44.38
C GLN A 131 -40.33 1.00 43.89
N GLU A 132 -39.14 1.41 44.33
CA GLU A 132 -38.51 2.65 43.85
C GLU A 132 -38.16 2.58 42.36
N ALA A 133 -37.67 1.43 41.89
CA ALA A 133 -37.41 1.18 40.48
C ALA A 133 -38.66 1.33 39.61
N CYS A 134 -39.79 0.72 40.00
CA CYS A 134 -41.05 0.87 39.28
C CYS A 134 -41.59 2.31 39.31
N ARG A 135 -41.42 3.05 40.42
CA ARG A 135 -41.77 4.47 40.49
C ARG A 135 -40.91 5.28 39.50
N PHE A 136 -39.61 5.01 39.44
CA PHE A 136 -38.71 5.66 38.50
C PHE A 136 -39.10 5.42 37.04
N ILE A 137 -39.36 4.17 36.64
CA ILE A 137 -39.82 3.82 35.28
C ILE A 137 -41.08 4.61 34.89
N ASN A 138 -42.01 4.73 35.83
CA ASN A 138 -43.28 5.41 35.57
C ASN A 138 -43.15 6.93 35.49
N CYS A 139 -42.33 7.54 36.33
CA CYS A 139 -42.24 9.00 36.45
C CYS A 139 -41.21 9.66 35.53
N VAL A 140 -40.24 8.91 35.00
CA VAL A 140 -39.15 9.48 34.21
C VAL A 140 -39.60 9.88 32.80
N ASP A 141 -38.95 10.91 32.25
CA ASP A 141 -39.26 11.57 30.97
C ASP A 141 -38.63 10.86 29.75
N PHE A 142 -38.07 9.68 29.94
CA PHE A 142 -37.42 8.89 28.89
C PHE A 142 -37.81 7.42 28.92
N PRO A 143 -37.61 6.66 27.83
CA PRO A 143 -38.00 5.25 27.77
C PRO A 143 -37.04 4.38 28.59
N ALA A 144 -37.22 4.37 29.92
CA ALA A 144 -36.48 3.54 30.88
C ALA A 144 -36.94 2.07 30.81
N LEU A 145 -36.66 1.41 29.68
CA LEU A 145 -37.20 0.11 29.30
C LEU A 145 -36.15 -1.02 29.28
N VAL A 146 -34.91 -0.73 29.63
CA VAL A 146 -33.83 -1.75 29.66
C VAL A 146 -33.46 -2.04 31.10
N VAL A 147 -33.73 -3.26 31.57
CA VAL A 147 -33.43 -3.69 32.95
C VAL A 147 -32.21 -4.61 32.94
N LYS A 148 -31.14 -4.22 33.63
CA LYS A 148 -29.86 -4.93 33.65
C LYS A 148 -29.50 -5.38 35.08
N PRO A 149 -29.40 -6.70 35.33
CA PRO A 149 -28.85 -7.21 36.58
C PRO A 149 -27.32 -6.99 36.63
N CYS A 150 -26.80 -6.88 37.85
CA CYS A 150 -25.36 -6.73 38.08
C CYS A 150 -24.60 -8.06 38.00
N SER A 151 -25.23 -9.18 38.37
CA SER A 151 -24.68 -10.52 38.21
C SER A 151 -24.65 -10.95 36.74
N SER A 152 -23.59 -11.69 36.39
CA SER A 152 -23.38 -12.20 35.04
C SER A 152 -24.22 -13.43 34.68
N SER A 153 -25.01 -13.96 35.61
CA SER A 153 -25.82 -15.17 35.44
C SER A 153 -27.23 -14.90 34.93
N ARG A 154 -27.69 -13.64 34.95
CA ARG A 154 -29.05 -13.25 34.61
C ARG A 154 -29.09 -12.41 33.33
N GLU A 155 -30.09 -12.64 32.50
CA GLU A 155 -30.21 -11.97 31.19
C GLU A 155 -30.68 -10.51 31.33
N VAL A 156 -30.29 -9.70 30.34
CA VAL A 156 -30.76 -8.32 30.22
C VAL A 156 -32.16 -8.33 29.62
N CYS A 157 -33.12 -7.70 30.29
CA CYS A 157 -34.48 -7.55 29.77
C CYS A 157 -34.61 -6.26 28.96
N MET A 158 -35.12 -6.38 27.72
CA MET A 158 -35.53 -5.24 26.89
C MET A 158 -37.05 -5.21 26.80
N ALA A 159 -37.68 -4.39 27.63
CA ALA A 159 -39.13 -4.23 27.65
C ALA A 159 -39.63 -3.36 26.48
N ASN A 160 -40.85 -3.59 26.04
CA ASN A 160 -41.54 -2.81 25.01
C ASN A 160 -42.31 -1.64 25.58
N ASP A 161 -42.77 -1.74 26.83
CA ASP A 161 -43.49 -0.70 27.54
C ASP A 161 -43.13 -0.65 29.03
N LYS A 162 -43.65 0.37 29.73
CA LYS A 162 -43.35 0.62 31.15
C LYS A 162 -43.88 -0.49 32.06
N ASP A 163 -44.98 -1.15 31.69
CA ASP A 163 -45.59 -2.21 32.49
C ASP A 163 -44.73 -3.48 32.40
N GLU A 164 -44.28 -3.86 31.21
CA GLU A 164 -43.34 -4.96 30.99
C GLU A 164 -42.01 -4.71 31.71
N ALA A 165 -41.50 -3.48 31.71
CA ALA A 165 -40.29 -3.12 32.45
C ALA A 165 -40.47 -3.28 33.97
N CYS A 166 -41.63 -2.86 34.52
CA CYS A 166 -41.95 -3.05 35.93
C CYS A 166 -42.11 -4.53 36.29
N GLN A 167 -42.71 -5.34 35.42
CA GLN A 167 -42.82 -6.79 35.60
C GLN A 167 -41.43 -7.45 35.61
N ALA A 168 -40.53 -7.05 34.71
CA ALA A 168 -39.16 -7.56 34.68
C ALA A 168 -38.41 -7.29 35.99
N VAL A 169 -38.56 -6.08 36.56
CA VAL A 169 -38.00 -5.72 37.88
C VAL A 169 -38.57 -6.61 39.00
N GLN A 170 -39.87 -6.88 38.97
CA GLN A 170 -40.51 -7.76 39.96
C GLN A 170 -40.03 -9.21 39.83
N LEU A 171 -39.87 -9.73 38.61
CA LEU A 171 -39.36 -11.09 38.37
C LEU A 171 -37.90 -11.23 38.85
N LEU A 172 -37.04 -10.26 38.54
CA LEU A 172 -35.65 -10.24 39.02
C LEU A 172 -35.54 -10.30 40.55
N THR A 173 -36.47 -9.67 41.26
CA THR A 173 -36.50 -9.60 42.73
C THR A 173 -37.25 -10.76 43.40
N GLN A 174 -38.14 -11.45 42.68
CA GLN A 174 -38.81 -12.67 43.17
C GLN A 174 -37.91 -13.90 43.04
N ASP A 175 -37.13 -14.02 41.95
CA ASP A 175 -36.20 -15.14 41.72
C ASP A 175 -34.96 -15.07 42.63
N THR A 176 -34.61 -13.90 43.20
CA THR A 176 -33.57 -13.78 44.25
C THR A 176 -34.03 -14.33 45.60
N TRP A 177 -35.33 -14.47 45.85
CA TRP A 177 -35.85 -14.97 47.13
C TRP A 177 -35.73 -16.50 47.27
N THR A 178 -35.61 -17.24 46.17
CA THR A 178 -35.61 -18.72 46.15
C THR A 178 -34.20 -19.34 46.18
N ALA A 179 -33.15 -18.57 45.87
CA ALA A 179 -31.76 -18.96 46.03
C ALA A 179 -31.22 -18.45 47.37
N HIS A 180 -30.46 -19.26 48.10
CA HIS A 180 -29.85 -18.91 49.39
C HIS A 180 -28.73 -17.83 49.28
N GLU A 181 -29.04 -16.66 48.74
CA GLU A 181 -28.14 -15.51 48.65
C GLU A 181 -28.57 -14.44 49.65
N THR A 182 -27.67 -14.09 50.58
CA THR A 182 -27.94 -13.24 51.76
C THR A 182 -27.99 -11.73 51.49
N GLU A 183 -27.79 -11.28 50.25
CA GLU A 183 -27.81 -9.86 49.88
C GLU A 183 -28.76 -9.61 48.69
N MET A 184 -29.61 -8.59 48.82
CA MET A 184 -30.45 -8.10 47.72
C MET A 184 -29.53 -7.59 46.61
N GLU A 185 -29.55 -8.29 45.47
CA GLU A 185 -28.72 -7.97 44.33
C GLU A 185 -29.13 -6.62 43.72
N SER A 186 -28.18 -5.68 43.58
CA SER A 186 -28.43 -4.41 42.89
C SER A 186 -28.65 -4.64 41.39
N PHE A 187 -29.51 -3.83 40.78
CA PHE A 187 -29.72 -3.79 39.34
C PHE A 187 -29.83 -2.34 38.88
N PHE A 188 -29.81 -2.10 37.57
CA PHE A 188 -29.99 -0.76 37.06
C PHE A 188 -30.89 -0.74 35.84
N ILE A 189 -31.53 0.41 35.64
CA ILE A 189 -32.47 0.66 34.56
C ILE A 189 -31.85 1.69 33.62
N GLU A 190 -31.95 1.45 32.32
CA GLU A 190 -31.40 2.27 31.26
C GLU A 190 -32.47 2.71 30.25
N GLU A 191 -32.18 3.84 29.60
CA GLU A 191 -32.87 4.29 28.40
C GLU A 191 -32.71 3.27 27.26
N ARG A 192 -33.84 2.91 26.63
CA ARG A 192 -33.83 2.14 25.38
C ARG A 192 -33.39 3.03 24.23
N LEU A 193 -32.24 2.71 23.65
CA LEU A 193 -31.68 3.42 22.50
C LEU A 193 -32.09 2.73 21.19
N GLU A 194 -32.33 3.54 20.17
CA GLU A 194 -32.60 3.08 18.80
C GLU A 194 -31.48 3.55 17.88
N GLY A 195 -30.96 2.64 17.06
CA GLY A 195 -29.79 2.91 16.23
C GLY A 195 -29.12 1.64 15.71
N VAL A 196 -27.97 1.83 15.07
CA VAL A 196 -27.10 0.74 14.60
C VAL A 196 -26.00 0.50 15.63
N GLU A 197 -25.80 -0.76 16.01
CA GLU A 197 -24.85 -1.14 17.05
C GLU A 197 -23.49 -1.53 16.45
N PHE A 198 -22.41 -0.95 16.99
CA PHE A 198 -21.03 -1.25 16.62
C PHE A 198 -20.22 -1.68 17.83
N LEU A 199 -19.26 -2.56 17.59
CA LEU A 199 -18.18 -2.87 18.50
C LEU A 199 -16.90 -2.19 17.99
N CYS A 200 -16.35 -1.33 18.83
CA CYS A 200 -15.15 -0.56 18.59
C CYS A 200 -14.05 -1.08 19.51
N LEU A 201 -12.88 -1.45 18.97
CA LEU A 201 -11.77 -2.00 19.73
C LEU A 201 -10.46 -1.31 19.33
N ALA A 202 -9.54 -1.18 20.29
CA ALA A 202 -8.19 -0.69 20.08
C ALA A 202 -7.20 -1.42 20.99
N VAL A 203 -5.95 -1.52 20.53
CA VAL A 203 -4.82 -1.90 21.38
C VAL A 203 -4.24 -0.64 22.02
N SER A 204 -4.11 -0.62 23.33
CA SER A 204 -3.59 0.53 24.06
C SER A 204 -2.40 0.18 24.94
N ASP A 205 -1.47 1.12 25.06
CA ASP A 205 -0.41 1.14 26.07
C ASP A 205 -0.71 2.12 27.23
N GLY A 206 -1.96 2.59 27.32
CA GLY A 206 -2.40 3.57 28.31
C GLY A 206 -1.99 5.01 27.98
N LYS A 207 -1.28 5.23 26.86
CA LYS A 207 -0.89 6.55 26.34
C LYS A 207 -1.40 6.81 24.93
N SER A 208 -1.29 5.81 24.07
CA SER A 208 -1.67 5.83 22.67
C SER A 208 -2.54 4.61 22.35
N LEU A 209 -3.22 4.68 21.21
CA LEU A 209 -4.23 3.72 20.79
C LEU A 209 -3.97 3.31 19.35
N TYR A 210 -3.98 2.01 19.09
CA TYR A 210 -4.06 1.45 17.74
C TYR A 210 -5.47 0.90 17.55
N SER A 211 -6.31 1.63 16.83
CA SER A 211 -7.69 1.20 16.55
C SER A 211 -7.74 0.11 15.49
N VAL A 212 -8.56 -0.90 15.74
CA VAL A 212 -8.95 -1.87 14.71
C VAL A 212 -10.29 -1.44 14.09
N PRO A 213 -10.59 -1.87 12.85
CA PRO A 213 -11.84 -1.53 12.20
C PRO A 213 -13.06 -1.93 13.06
N PRO A 214 -14.07 -1.05 13.19
CA PRO A 214 -15.27 -1.33 13.97
C PRO A 214 -16.09 -2.44 13.32
N VAL A 215 -16.76 -3.24 14.16
CA VAL A 215 -17.57 -4.39 13.74
C VAL A 215 -19.04 -4.09 14.04
N GLU A 216 -19.89 -4.07 13.02
CA GLU A 216 -21.34 -3.93 13.20
C GLU A 216 -21.94 -5.18 13.85
N ILE A 217 -22.92 -5.00 14.73
CA ILE A 217 -23.64 -6.08 15.43
C ILE A 217 -25.08 -6.12 14.92
N GLU A 218 -25.39 -7.07 14.06
CA GLU A 218 -26.75 -7.29 13.54
C GLU A 218 -27.53 -8.28 14.41
N LYS A 219 -28.70 -7.88 14.93
CA LYS A 219 -29.58 -8.76 15.74
C LYS A 219 -30.73 -9.33 14.90
N ASN A 220 -30.88 -10.65 14.84
CA ASN A 220 -32.01 -11.32 14.18
C ASN A 220 -33.33 -11.13 14.95
N LEU A 221 -34.44 -11.24 14.22
CA LEU A 221 -35.85 -11.15 14.66
C LEU A 221 -36.28 -12.09 15.82
N ASN A 222 -35.44 -13.05 16.23
CA ASN A 222 -35.77 -14.05 17.27
C ASN A 222 -34.98 -13.89 18.59
N GLY A 223 -34.25 -12.79 18.80
CA GLY A 223 -33.65 -12.47 20.10
C GLY A 223 -32.40 -13.28 20.52
N GLU A 224 -32.05 -14.38 19.85
CA GLU A 224 -30.85 -15.16 20.21
C GLU A 224 -29.55 -14.53 19.69
N SER A 225 -28.65 -14.18 20.61
CA SER A 225 -27.45 -13.37 20.34
C SER A 225 -26.20 -14.17 19.93
N GLN A 226 -26.22 -15.51 20.00
CA GLN A 226 -25.00 -16.31 19.90
C GLN A 226 -24.51 -16.62 18.46
N SER A 227 -25.30 -16.36 17.42
CA SER A 227 -24.94 -16.65 16.01
C SER A 227 -24.63 -15.42 15.12
N GLN A 228 -24.60 -14.22 15.72
CA GLN A 228 -24.71 -12.96 14.97
C GLN A 228 -23.37 -12.36 14.54
N VAL A 229 -22.29 -12.54 15.30
CA VAL A 229 -20.98 -12.00 14.90
C VAL A 229 -20.42 -12.73 13.67
N SER A 230 -20.73 -14.02 13.48
CA SER A 230 -20.33 -14.76 12.27
C SER A 230 -20.97 -14.23 10.98
N ARG A 231 -22.17 -13.64 11.08
CA ARG A 231 -22.91 -13.09 9.94
C ARG A 231 -22.48 -11.65 9.63
N ALA A 232 -22.18 -10.85 10.67
CA ALA A 232 -21.55 -9.54 10.54
C ALA A 232 -20.15 -9.60 9.89
N VAL A 233 -19.35 -10.63 10.19
CA VAL A 233 -18.04 -10.86 9.56
C VAL A 233 -18.18 -11.29 8.09
N GLN A 234 -19.24 -12.02 7.74
CA GLN A 234 -19.56 -12.34 6.34
C GLN A 234 -20.08 -11.11 5.59
N ALA A 235 -20.85 -10.23 6.23
CA ALA A 235 -21.27 -8.96 5.67
C ALA A 235 -20.10 -7.99 5.46
N HIS A 236 -19.12 -7.95 6.39
CA HIS A 236 -17.91 -7.12 6.23
C HIS A 236 -16.99 -7.60 5.08
N ARG A 237 -17.07 -8.89 4.69
CA ARG A 237 -16.45 -9.41 3.45
C ARG A 237 -17.18 -9.01 2.17
N ALA A 238 -18.44 -8.55 2.26
CA ALA A 238 -19.31 -8.25 1.13
C ALA A 238 -19.75 -6.78 1.01
N GLY A 239 -19.50 -5.93 2.02
CA GLY A 239 -19.81 -4.51 1.95
C GLY A 239 -19.71 -3.82 3.31
N SER A 240 -18.75 -2.90 3.44
CA SER A 240 -18.73 -1.71 4.32
C SER A 240 -17.33 -1.46 4.92
N LYS A 241 -16.38 -1.07 4.06
CA LYS A 241 -15.12 -0.41 4.48
C LYS A 241 -15.35 1.07 4.88
N LEU A 242 -16.60 1.54 4.93
CA LEU A 242 -16.96 2.97 4.88
C LEU A 242 -17.56 3.55 6.14
N LEU A 243 -18.44 2.79 6.79
CA LEU A 243 -18.80 3.06 8.17
C LEU A 243 -17.51 3.06 9.01
N ALA A 244 -16.55 2.19 8.67
CA ALA A 244 -15.29 2.01 9.39
C ALA A 244 -14.42 3.27 9.55
N SER A 245 -14.24 4.14 8.55
CA SER A 245 -13.32 5.29 8.66
C SER A 245 -13.90 6.48 9.44
N SER A 246 -15.21 6.74 9.30
CA SER A 246 -15.92 7.78 10.06
C SER A 246 -16.25 7.33 11.49
N LEU A 247 -16.66 6.06 11.66
CA LEU A 247 -16.73 5.45 12.99
C LEU A 247 -15.34 5.37 13.61
N MET A 248 -14.25 5.18 12.86
CA MET A 248 -12.89 5.19 13.44
C MET A 248 -12.59 6.52 14.12
N ASN A 249 -12.83 7.67 13.48
CA ASN A 249 -12.61 8.97 14.14
C ASN A 249 -13.49 9.16 15.40
N THR A 250 -14.70 8.63 15.37
CA THR A 250 -15.64 8.70 16.50
C THR A 250 -15.24 7.76 17.63
N GLN A 251 -14.85 6.54 17.27
CA GLN A 251 -14.28 5.50 18.13
C GLN A 251 -13.00 6.01 18.77
N ASP A 252 -12.08 6.56 18.01
CA ASP A 252 -10.79 7.06 18.48
C ASP A 252 -11.02 8.11 19.54
N LYS A 253 -11.89 9.11 19.29
CA LYS A 253 -12.24 10.12 20.29
C LYS A 253 -12.83 9.53 21.57
N ILE A 254 -13.77 8.58 21.46
CA ILE A 254 -14.38 7.95 22.62
C ILE A 254 -13.37 7.11 23.39
N LEU A 255 -12.57 6.29 22.70
CA LEU A 255 -11.55 5.43 23.32
C LEU A 255 -10.37 6.23 23.87
N GLU A 256 -10.01 7.36 23.24
CA GLU A 256 -9.05 8.35 23.76
C GLU A 256 -9.57 8.97 25.05
N GLN A 257 -10.82 9.42 25.07
CA GLN A 257 -11.44 9.97 26.29
C GLN A 257 -11.48 8.93 27.41
N VAL A 258 -11.83 7.68 27.12
CA VAL A 258 -11.78 6.59 28.10
C VAL A 258 -10.34 6.35 28.57
N SER A 259 -9.37 6.26 27.66
CA SER A 259 -7.95 6.05 27.98
C SER A 259 -7.37 7.15 28.85
N ASP A 260 -7.69 8.42 28.55
CA ASP A 260 -7.26 9.57 29.34
C ASP A 260 -7.92 9.60 30.71
N ALA A 261 -9.22 9.27 30.81
CA ALA A 261 -9.92 9.12 32.08
C ALA A 261 -9.31 8.00 32.94
N MET A 262 -8.98 6.85 32.34
CA MET A 262 -8.29 5.77 33.02
C MET A 262 -6.92 6.21 33.56
N ARG A 263 -6.19 7.02 32.80
CA ARG A 263 -4.90 7.59 33.22
C ARG A 263 -5.06 8.53 34.42
N GLN A 264 -6.10 9.37 34.42
CA GLN A 264 -6.40 10.28 35.54
C GLN A 264 -6.71 9.51 36.83
N GLU A 265 -7.40 8.37 36.71
CA GLU A 265 -7.69 7.47 37.83
C GLU A 265 -6.51 6.56 38.23
N GLY A 266 -5.33 6.73 37.61
CA GLY A 266 -4.15 5.90 37.89
C GLY A 266 -4.31 4.44 37.48
N MET A 267 -5.21 4.14 36.54
CA MET A 267 -5.41 2.80 36.00
C MET A 267 -4.38 2.51 34.90
N SER A 268 -3.26 1.90 35.26
CA SER A 268 -2.27 1.47 34.27
C SER A 268 -2.86 0.41 33.33
N TYR A 269 -2.52 0.50 32.05
CA TYR A 269 -3.19 -0.25 30.99
C TYR A 269 -2.23 -0.64 29.86
N ALA A 270 -2.11 -1.92 29.55
CA ALA A 270 -1.41 -2.41 28.37
C ALA A 270 -2.20 -3.60 27.80
N GLY A 271 -3.17 -3.34 26.92
CA GLY A 271 -4.20 -4.33 26.60
C GLY A 271 -5.17 -3.91 25.49
N ILE A 272 -6.33 -4.55 25.48
CA ILE A 272 -7.41 -4.29 24.51
C ILE A 272 -8.49 -3.46 25.15
N ILE A 273 -8.60 -2.20 24.73
CA ILE A 273 -9.67 -1.31 25.16
C ILE A 273 -10.76 -1.28 24.10
N GLY A 274 -12.02 -1.18 24.52
CA GLY A 274 -13.12 -1.17 23.58
C GLY A 274 -14.40 -0.62 24.14
N ALA A 275 -15.35 -0.36 23.25
CA ALA A 275 -16.68 0.11 23.56
C ALA A 275 -17.70 -0.49 22.59
N ARG A 276 -18.85 -0.91 23.12
CA ARG A 276 -20.05 -1.11 22.31
C ARG A 276 -20.74 0.24 22.17
N ILE A 277 -20.93 0.69 20.94
CA ILE A 277 -21.46 2.01 20.63
C ILE A 277 -22.76 1.84 19.83
N MET A 278 -23.80 2.53 20.25
CA MET A 278 -25.02 2.69 19.46
C MET A 278 -24.94 4.00 18.70
N LEU A 279 -25.02 3.97 17.37
CA LEU A 279 -25.20 5.17 16.56
C LEU A 279 -26.68 5.55 16.55
N THR A 280 -27.03 6.57 17.32
CA THR A 280 -28.39 7.10 17.42
C THR A 280 -28.55 8.41 16.64
N ASN A 281 -29.78 8.90 16.51
CA ASN A 281 -30.05 10.24 15.97
C ASN A 281 -29.44 11.38 16.82
N ARG A 282 -29.08 11.12 18.09
CA ARG A 282 -28.38 12.06 18.99
C ARG A 282 -26.86 11.91 18.93
N GLY A 283 -26.35 11.04 18.06
CA GLY A 283 -24.94 10.70 17.97
C GLY A 283 -24.57 9.38 18.67
N PRO A 284 -23.27 9.10 18.80
CA PRO A 284 -22.73 7.85 19.35
C PRO A 284 -22.92 7.79 20.87
N LEU A 285 -23.57 6.72 21.35
CA LEU A 285 -23.77 6.48 22.78
C LEU A 285 -23.16 5.14 23.18
N VAL A 286 -22.32 5.14 24.20
CA VAL A 286 -21.66 3.94 24.73
C VAL A 286 -22.68 3.10 25.52
N LEU A 287 -22.80 1.83 25.11
CA LEU A 287 -23.63 0.80 25.77
C LEU A 287 -22.86 0.05 26.85
N GLY A 288 -21.54 -0.04 26.72
CA GLY A 288 -20.66 -0.69 27.68
C GLY A 288 -19.21 -0.74 27.20
N LEU A 289 -18.28 -0.74 28.15
CA LEU A 289 -16.85 -0.79 27.91
C LEU A 289 -16.32 -2.23 27.89
N LYS A 290 -15.19 -2.42 27.21
CA LYS A 290 -14.50 -3.70 27.03
C LYS A 290 -13.01 -3.55 27.32
N CYS A 291 -12.46 -4.58 27.94
CA CYS A 291 -11.08 -4.66 28.39
C CYS A 291 -10.38 -5.95 27.93
N SER A 292 -11.08 -6.78 27.16
CA SER A 292 -10.61 -8.06 26.66
C SER A 292 -11.23 -8.36 25.30
N PHE A 293 -10.53 -9.12 24.46
CA PHE A 293 -11.18 -9.70 23.28
C PHE A 293 -12.24 -10.71 23.70
N GLN A 294 -13.28 -10.87 22.89
CA GLN A 294 -14.22 -11.98 22.94
C GLN A 294 -13.94 -13.00 21.83
N THR A 295 -14.50 -14.21 21.97
CA THR A 295 -14.24 -15.32 21.03
C THR A 295 -14.55 -14.96 19.58
N LEU A 296 -15.71 -14.36 19.34
CA LEU A 296 -16.16 -14.03 17.99
C LEU A 296 -15.37 -12.85 17.40
N GLU A 297 -14.93 -11.93 18.25
CA GLU A 297 -14.10 -10.78 17.88
C GLU A 297 -12.71 -11.23 17.41
N CYS A 298 -12.08 -12.16 18.13
CA CYS A 298 -10.81 -12.74 17.71
C CYS A 298 -10.91 -13.46 16.36
N GLN A 299 -12.03 -14.15 16.10
CA GLN A 299 -12.28 -14.81 14.81
C GLN A 299 -12.45 -13.82 13.67
N ALA A 300 -13.07 -12.67 13.95
CA ALA A 300 -13.32 -11.60 12.99
C ALA A 300 -12.06 -10.80 12.65
N ILE A 301 -11.38 -10.30 13.70
CA ILE A 301 -10.43 -9.19 13.61
C ILE A 301 -9.01 -9.70 13.37
N LEU A 302 -8.58 -10.77 14.07
CA LEU A 302 -7.20 -11.23 13.97
C LEU A 302 -6.78 -11.67 12.55
N PRO A 303 -7.67 -12.27 11.71
CA PRO A 303 -7.34 -12.54 10.31
C PRO A 303 -7.15 -11.28 9.46
N LEU A 304 -7.85 -10.18 9.80
CA LEU A 304 -7.77 -8.89 9.09
C LEU A 304 -6.56 -8.06 9.51
N LEU A 305 -5.96 -8.37 10.67
CA LEU A 305 -4.80 -7.64 11.16
C LEU A 305 -3.58 -7.89 10.27
N GLU A 306 -3.15 -6.88 9.52
CA GLU A 306 -1.98 -6.95 8.64
C GLU A 306 -0.66 -6.88 9.41
N MET A 307 -0.64 -6.14 10.52
CA MET A 307 0.53 -6.07 11.40
C MET A 307 0.79 -7.38 12.14
N ASP A 308 2.07 -7.63 12.41
CA ASP A 308 2.49 -8.72 13.29
C ASP A 308 1.97 -8.47 14.73
N LEU A 309 1.01 -9.29 15.15
CA LEU A 309 0.38 -9.20 16.47
C LEU A 309 1.41 -9.26 17.60
N TYR A 310 2.49 -10.04 17.47
CA TYR A 310 3.52 -10.10 18.50
C TYR A 310 4.24 -8.77 18.66
N LYS A 311 4.62 -8.13 17.54
CA LYS A 311 5.28 -6.80 17.58
C LYS A 311 4.35 -5.74 18.14
N MET A 312 3.07 -5.78 17.77
CA MET A 312 2.06 -4.87 18.30
C MET A 312 1.91 -5.01 19.83
N ILE A 313 1.77 -6.24 20.33
CA ILE A 313 1.67 -6.50 21.77
C ILE A 313 2.96 -6.08 22.49
N GLN A 314 4.12 -6.41 21.92
CA GLN A 314 5.40 -6.02 22.47
C GLN A 314 5.52 -4.49 22.60
N ALA A 315 5.13 -3.75 21.55
CA ALA A 315 5.11 -2.29 21.55
C ALA A 315 4.12 -1.73 22.57
N ALA A 316 2.95 -2.35 22.73
CA ALA A 316 1.97 -1.94 23.73
C ALA A 316 2.53 -2.08 25.16
N VAL A 317 3.14 -3.22 25.49
CA VAL A 317 3.74 -3.45 26.81
C VAL A 317 4.94 -2.52 27.09
N GLU A 318 5.62 -2.05 26.04
CA GLU A 318 6.76 -1.13 26.15
C GLU A 318 6.38 0.36 26.13
N GLY A 319 5.10 0.70 25.97
CA GLY A 319 4.68 2.11 25.86
C GLY A 319 5.07 2.76 24.52
N ARG A 320 5.17 1.97 23.45
CA ARG A 320 5.62 2.38 22.12
C ARG A 320 4.61 2.11 21.02
N ILE A 321 3.32 1.94 21.35
CA ILE A 321 2.31 1.55 20.34
C ILE A 321 2.14 2.61 19.24
N HIS A 322 2.44 3.88 19.53
CA HIS A 322 2.47 4.97 18.55
C HIS A 322 3.44 4.71 17.38
N GLN A 323 4.49 3.92 17.58
CA GLN A 323 5.46 3.55 16.54
C GLN A 323 4.92 2.47 15.60
N CYS A 324 3.80 1.85 15.96
CA CYS A 324 3.12 0.83 15.18
C CYS A 324 1.84 1.36 14.52
N LEU A 325 1.52 2.66 14.66
CA LEU A 325 0.37 3.23 13.97
C LEU A 325 0.55 3.05 12.46
N PRO A 326 -0.48 2.59 11.72
CA PRO A 326 -0.43 2.64 10.27
C PRO A 326 -0.30 4.12 9.92
N GLU A 327 0.66 4.46 9.07
CA GLU A 327 0.63 5.76 8.42
C GLU A 327 -0.72 5.83 7.69
N SER A 328 -1.58 6.72 8.18
CA SER A 328 -3.01 6.63 8.02
C SER A 328 -3.41 6.59 6.54
N ALA A 329 -4.37 5.73 6.20
CA ALA A 329 -5.12 5.78 4.93
C ALA A 329 -5.92 7.10 4.72
N GLN A 330 -5.63 8.14 5.52
CA GLN A 330 -6.25 9.47 5.52
C GLN A 330 -5.65 10.40 4.45
N ASP A 331 -4.53 10.06 3.82
CA ASP A 331 -3.85 11.02 2.95
C ASP A 331 -4.54 11.24 1.61
N TRP A 332 -5.09 10.20 0.95
CA TRP A 332 -5.65 10.38 -0.39
C TRP A 332 -6.91 11.27 -0.44
N ALA A 333 -7.84 11.04 0.50
CA ALA A 333 -9.06 11.85 0.59
C ALA A 333 -8.75 13.29 1.02
N LEU A 334 -7.72 13.48 1.87
CA LEU A 334 -7.24 14.79 2.28
C LEU A 334 -6.55 15.54 1.13
N ILE A 335 -5.68 14.86 0.35
CA ILE A 335 -5.02 15.44 -0.82
C ILE A 335 -6.06 15.78 -1.90
N ALA A 336 -7.00 14.87 -2.19
CA ALA A 336 -8.08 15.13 -3.14
C ALA A 336 -8.96 16.32 -2.72
N ARG A 337 -9.22 16.49 -1.42
CA ARG A 337 -9.92 17.66 -0.88
C ARG A 337 -9.10 18.95 -1.05
N THR A 338 -7.80 18.88 -0.72
CA THR A 338 -6.88 20.02 -0.78
C THR A 338 -6.66 20.49 -2.23
N CYS A 339 -6.67 19.56 -3.18
CA CYS A 339 -6.46 19.83 -4.60
C CYS A 339 -7.78 19.99 -5.40
N HIS A 340 -8.95 19.85 -4.77
CA HIS A 340 -10.26 19.86 -5.40
C HIS A 340 -10.44 18.83 -6.54
N GLN A 341 -9.83 17.64 -6.43
CA GLN A 341 -9.79 16.60 -7.47
C GLN A 341 -10.69 15.38 -7.16
N TYR A 342 -11.97 15.64 -6.92
CA TYR A 342 -12.93 14.60 -6.51
C TYR A 342 -13.18 13.54 -7.59
N ASN A 343 -13.23 13.94 -8.86
CA ASN A 343 -13.43 13.03 -9.98
C ASN A 343 -12.33 11.94 -10.06
N MET A 344 -11.07 12.34 -9.95
CA MET A 344 -9.93 11.43 -10.02
C MET A 344 -9.89 10.48 -8.81
N ALA A 345 -10.19 10.99 -7.62
CA ALA A 345 -10.30 10.16 -6.42
C ALA A 345 -11.39 9.09 -6.55
N ALA A 346 -12.53 9.44 -7.15
CA ALA A 346 -13.61 8.49 -7.40
C ALA A 346 -13.24 7.41 -8.42
N GLN A 347 -12.50 7.80 -9.48
CA GLN A 347 -11.95 6.83 -10.42
C GLN A 347 -10.96 5.87 -9.76
N HIS A 348 -10.05 6.40 -8.93
CA HIS A 348 -9.04 5.60 -8.22
C HIS A 348 -9.68 4.56 -7.29
N LEU A 349 -10.72 4.95 -6.55
CA LEU A 349 -11.46 4.04 -5.67
C LEU A 349 -12.02 2.82 -6.44
N VAL A 350 -12.67 3.08 -7.58
CA VAL A 350 -13.21 2.00 -8.42
C VAL A 350 -12.08 1.12 -8.92
N ALA A 351 -10.98 1.73 -9.40
CA ALA A 351 -9.82 0.99 -9.90
C ALA A 351 -9.23 0.05 -8.84
N LYS A 352 -9.07 0.51 -7.60
CA LYS A 352 -8.60 -0.32 -6.48
C LYS A 352 -9.48 -1.55 -6.25
N CYS A 353 -10.79 -1.34 -6.12
CA CYS A 353 -11.73 -2.44 -5.87
C CYS A 353 -11.82 -3.43 -7.06
N VAL A 354 -11.83 -2.92 -8.29
CA VAL A 354 -11.90 -3.74 -9.51
C VAL A 354 -10.64 -4.57 -9.70
N ASN A 355 -9.46 -3.97 -9.51
CA ASN A 355 -8.18 -4.66 -9.65
C ASN A 355 -7.98 -5.72 -8.55
N ASP A 356 -8.43 -5.47 -7.31
CA ASP A 356 -8.38 -6.47 -6.23
C ASP A 356 -9.21 -7.71 -6.57
N ILE A 357 -10.40 -7.54 -7.13
CA ILE A 357 -11.26 -8.65 -7.55
C ILE A 357 -10.63 -9.44 -8.71
N LEU A 358 -9.98 -8.74 -9.64
CA LEU A 358 -9.24 -9.35 -10.73
C LEU A 358 -8.09 -10.25 -10.22
N GLY A 359 -7.54 -9.96 -9.03
CA GLY A 359 -6.58 -10.82 -8.29
C GLY A 359 -7.09 -12.23 -8.03
N TYR A 360 -8.41 -12.43 -7.96
CA TYR A 360 -9.06 -13.72 -7.83
C TYR A 360 -9.43 -14.36 -9.16
N GLY A 361 -9.14 -13.68 -10.29
CA GLY A 361 -9.56 -14.08 -11.64
C GLY A 361 -11.03 -13.79 -11.94
N ALA A 362 -11.67 -12.93 -11.15
CA ALA A 362 -13.09 -12.64 -11.28
C ALA A 362 -13.38 -11.49 -12.25
N GLN A 363 -14.47 -11.65 -13.01
CA GLN A 363 -15.08 -10.57 -13.79
C GLN A 363 -15.94 -9.72 -12.88
N VAL A 364 -15.75 -8.41 -12.90
CA VAL A 364 -16.59 -7.47 -12.13
C VAL A 364 -17.95 -7.32 -12.80
N LEU A 365 -19.02 -7.40 -12.00
CA LEU A 365 -20.39 -7.23 -12.45
C LEU A 365 -20.88 -5.80 -12.18
N PHE A 366 -20.70 -5.35 -10.95
CA PHE A 366 -21.12 -4.02 -10.52
C PHE A 366 -20.27 -3.45 -9.39
N PHE A 367 -20.34 -2.13 -9.26
CA PHE A 367 -19.74 -1.32 -8.21
C PHE A 367 -20.85 -0.55 -7.47
N MET A 368 -20.82 -0.57 -6.15
CA MET A 368 -21.74 0.15 -5.27
C MET A 368 -20.96 1.23 -4.52
N PRO A 369 -21.16 2.53 -4.82
CA PRO A 369 -20.56 3.62 -4.06
C PRO A 369 -21.37 3.89 -2.79
N TYR A 370 -20.71 4.40 -1.77
CA TYR A 370 -21.38 5.02 -0.63
C TYR A 370 -20.63 6.30 -0.25
N ILE A 371 -21.37 7.40 -0.30
CA ILE A 371 -20.84 8.76 -0.16
C ILE A 371 -21.52 9.40 1.04
N THR A 372 -20.72 9.84 2.02
CA THR A 372 -21.21 10.62 3.17
C THR A 372 -20.66 12.04 3.12
N CYS A 373 -21.50 13.02 3.42
CA CYS A 373 -21.09 14.43 3.48
C CYS A 373 -21.80 15.18 4.61
N GLY A 374 -21.08 16.10 5.26
CA GLY A 374 -21.67 16.96 6.30
C GLY A 374 -22.57 18.07 5.76
N LYS A 375 -22.21 18.66 4.60
CA LYS A 375 -23.02 19.64 3.88
C LYS A 375 -23.02 19.31 2.39
N ALA A 376 -24.20 19.27 1.80
CA ALA A 376 -24.40 19.00 0.38
C ALA A 376 -23.77 20.10 -0.48
N ASP A 377 -23.10 19.68 -1.54
CA ASP A 377 -22.42 20.50 -2.53
C ASP A 377 -22.58 19.79 -3.85
N GLU A 378 -23.45 20.34 -4.69
CA GLU A 378 -23.91 19.69 -5.91
C GLU A 378 -22.78 19.50 -6.93
N ASP A 379 -21.86 20.46 -7.02
CA ASP A 379 -20.74 20.40 -7.97
C ASP A 379 -19.78 19.26 -7.63
N VAL A 380 -19.49 19.07 -6.35
CA VAL A 380 -18.64 17.97 -5.91
C VAL A 380 -19.35 16.63 -5.99
N ALA A 381 -20.63 16.56 -5.62
CA ALA A 381 -21.44 15.35 -5.79
C ALA A 381 -21.45 14.90 -7.25
N LYS A 382 -21.66 15.84 -8.18
CA LYS A 382 -21.60 15.58 -9.62
C LYS A 382 -20.21 15.09 -10.05
N SER A 383 -19.15 15.78 -9.63
CA SER A 383 -17.75 15.40 -9.93
C SER A 383 -17.43 13.97 -9.49
N LEU A 384 -17.89 13.57 -8.30
CA LEU A 384 -17.74 12.22 -7.76
C LEU A 384 -18.51 11.19 -8.60
N VAL A 385 -19.79 11.44 -8.88
CA VAL A 385 -20.64 10.54 -9.68
C VAL A 385 -20.07 10.35 -11.09
N ASP A 386 -19.60 11.44 -11.72
CA ASP A 386 -18.98 11.38 -13.06
C ASP A 386 -17.69 10.54 -13.03
N GLY A 387 -16.90 10.66 -11.97
CA GLY A 387 -15.69 9.86 -11.79
C GLY A 387 -16.00 8.37 -11.60
N LEU A 388 -16.96 8.06 -10.72
CA LEU A 388 -17.43 6.68 -10.50
C LEU A 388 -17.96 6.06 -11.80
N ALA A 389 -18.82 6.78 -12.53
CA ALA A 389 -19.41 6.32 -13.78
C ALA A 389 -18.33 6.08 -14.86
N THR A 390 -17.38 7.00 -14.99
CA THR A 390 -16.26 6.87 -15.93
C THR A 390 -15.43 5.62 -15.65
N ALA A 391 -15.07 5.37 -14.38
CA ALA A 391 -14.29 4.21 -14.02
C ALA A 391 -15.08 2.90 -14.12
N CYS A 392 -16.36 2.87 -13.75
CA CYS A 392 -17.21 1.69 -13.93
C CYS A 392 -17.34 1.31 -15.40
N SER A 393 -17.52 2.30 -16.28
CA SER A 393 -17.55 2.09 -17.73
C SER A 393 -16.23 1.48 -18.24
N LYS A 394 -15.08 2.05 -17.85
CA LYS A 394 -13.75 1.49 -18.19
C LYS A 394 -13.51 0.08 -17.64
N ALA A 395 -14.15 -0.26 -16.52
CA ALA A 395 -14.02 -1.57 -15.89
C ALA A 395 -14.93 -2.64 -16.53
N GLY A 396 -15.87 -2.25 -17.39
CA GLY A 396 -16.95 -3.13 -17.86
C GLY A 396 -17.96 -3.48 -16.75
N SER A 397 -18.09 -2.61 -15.74
CA SER A 397 -18.92 -2.81 -14.54
C SER A 397 -20.12 -1.86 -14.54
N THR A 398 -21.24 -2.32 -13.99
CA THR A 398 -22.42 -1.45 -13.76
C THR A 398 -22.26 -0.65 -12.46
N LEU A 399 -22.64 0.63 -12.45
CA LEU A 399 -22.72 1.42 -11.21
C LEU A 399 -24.11 1.23 -10.60
N LEU A 400 -24.20 0.55 -9.45
CA LEU A 400 -25.46 0.32 -8.73
C LEU A 400 -25.65 1.35 -7.63
N GLU A 401 -26.85 1.95 -7.63
CA GLU A 401 -27.36 2.92 -6.65
C GLU A 401 -26.50 4.20 -6.50
N ARG A 402 -27.18 5.35 -6.38
CA ARG A 402 -26.57 6.68 -6.25
C ARG A 402 -26.92 7.34 -4.91
N GLU A 403 -27.00 6.55 -3.84
CA GLU A 403 -27.38 7.10 -2.55
C GLU A 403 -26.22 7.90 -1.95
N ILE A 404 -26.36 9.22 -1.99
CA ILE A 404 -25.58 10.13 -1.18
C ILE A 404 -26.30 10.23 0.15
N VAL A 405 -25.71 9.65 1.20
CA VAL A 405 -26.29 9.71 2.53
C VAL A 405 -25.88 11.03 3.17
N HIS A 406 -26.86 11.92 3.29
CA HIS A 406 -26.71 13.18 4.00
C HIS A 406 -26.84 12.95 5.49
N VAL A 407 -25.78 13.26 6.23
CA VAL A 407 -25.79 13.14 7.69
C VAL A 407 -25.43 14.51 8.26
N ALA A 408 -26.40 15.42 8.22
CA ALA A 408 -26.27 16.74 8.83
C ALA A 408 -25.96 16.61 10.33
N ASP A 409 -25.22 17.57 10.90
CA ASP A 409 -24.87 17.69 12.33
C ASP A 409 -23.88 16.67 12.93
N LEU A 410 -23.51 15.60 12.22
CA LEU A 410 -22.49 14.62 12.66
C LEU A 410 -21.07 14.87 12.11
N TYR A 411 -20.94 15.78 11.14
CA TYR A 411 -19.74 15.96 10.33
C TYR A 411 -19.35 17.46 10.29
N PRO A 412 -18.07 17.82 10.52
CA PRO A 412 -17.60 19.19 10.33
C PRO A 412 -17.93 19.71 8.91
N GLU A 413 -18.21 21.01 8.76
CA GLU A 413 -18.41 21.61 7.44
C GLU A 413 -17.22 21.28 6.51
N GLY A 414 -17.52 20.74 5.32
CA GLY A 414 -16.50 20.31 4.35
C GLY A 414 -15.88 18.92 4.59
N SER A 415 -16.33 18.15 5.58
CA SER A 415 -15.93 16.73 5.73
C SER A 415 -16.81 15.81 4.87
N ARG A 416 -16.14 14.92 4.12
CA ARG A 416 -16.76 13.98 3.18
C ARG A 416 -15.97 12.68 3.16
N THR A 417 -16.67 11.55 3.11
CA THR A 417 -16.06 10.22 2.95
C THR A 417 -16.62 9.56 1.71
N LEU A 418 -15.73 9.07 0.86
CA LEU A 418 -16.04 8.34 -0.36
C LEU A 418 -15.45 6.94 -0.24
N SER A 419 -16.26 5.90 -0.45
CA SER A 419 -15.75 4.57 -0.70
C SER A 419 -16.80 3.70 -1.40
N GLY A 420 -16.51 2.43 -1.64
CA GLY A 420 -17.42 1.56 -2.38
C GLY A 420 -16.98 0.12 -2.43
N CYS A 421 -17.85 -0.72 -2.97
CA CYS A 421 -17.70 -2.16 -3.03
C CYS A 421 -17.87 -2.66 -4.47
N SER A 422 -16.97 -3.50 -4.95
CA SER A 422 -17.15 -4.23 -6.19
C SER A 422 -17.69 -5.64 -5.90
N ILE A 423 -18.54 -6.14 -6.78
CA ILE A 423 -18.97 -7.55 -6.78
C ILE A 423 -18.57 -8.18 -8.11
N GLY A 424 -17.96 -9.36 -8.06
CA GLY A 424 -17.52 -10.08 -9.24
C GLY A 424 -17.81 -11.58 -9.17
N ILE A 425 -17.73 -12.22 -10.33
CA ILE A 425 -17.98 -13.66 -10.52
C ILE A 425 -16.76 -14.33 -11.15
N VAL A 426 -16.47 -15.56 -10.72
CA VAL A 426 -15.37 -16.37 -11.25
C VAL A 426 -15.75 -17.83 -11.32
N GLU A 427 -15.40 -18.49 -12.42
CA GLU A 427 -15.49 -19.93 -12.53
C GLU A 427 -14.35 -20.60 -11.77
N ARG A 428 -14.61 -21.76 -11.16
CA ARG A 428 -13.63 -22.42 -10.28
C ARG A 428 -12.27 -22.68 -10.95
N GLU A 429 -12.28 -23.01 -12.24
CA GLU A 429 -11.08 -23.26 -13.04
C GLU A 429 -10.28 -22.00 -13.37
N HIS A 430 -10.95 -20.85 -13.37
CA HIS A 430 -10.36 -19.55 -13.68
C HIS A 430 -9.78 -18.84 -12.44
N LYS A 431 -10.05 -19.35 -11.24
CA LYS A 431 -9.60 -18.77 -9.97
C LYS A 431 -8.08 -18.59 -9.90
N LEU A 432 -7.67 -17.42 -9.41
CA LEU A 432 -6.28 -17.07 -9.09
C LEU A 432 -6.10 -16.90 -7.56
N PRO A 433 -4.86 -16.98 -7.04
CA PRO A 433 -3.67 -17.50 -7.70
C PRO A 433 -3.70 -19.04 -7.83
N ARG A 434 -3.09 -19.56 -8.89
CA ARG A 434 -2.94 -21.01 -9.17
C ARG A 434 -1.58 -21.50 -8.72
N LEU A 435 -1.35 -21.46 -7.40
CA LEU A 435 -0.06 -21.76 -6.78
C LEU A 435 0.51 -23.13 -7.23
N ASN A 436 -0.34 -24.16 -7.29
CA ASN A 436 0.06 -25.52 -7.68
C ASN A 436 0.54 -25.64 -9.14
N LYS A 437 0.28 -24.64 -10.00
CA LYS A 437 0.70 -24.61 -11.41
C LYS A 437 1.94 -23.74 -11.63
N MET A 438 2.43 -23.05 -10.60
CA MET A 438 3.64 -22.23 -10.67
C MET A 438 4.88 -23.11 -10.58
N LYS A 439 5.84 -22.84 -11.46
CA LYS A 439 7.13 -23.54 -11.49
C LYS A 439 8.28 -22.58 -11.77
N GLU A 440 9.48 -23.03 -11.44
CA GLU A 440 10.71 -22.35 -11.83
C GLU A 440 10.73 -22.07 -13.34
N GLY A 441 11.17 -20.86 -13.70
CA GLY A 441 11.22 -20.37 -15.07
C GLY A 441 9.90 -19.80 -15.61
N ASP A 442 8.79 -19.87 -14.88
CA ASP A 442 7.61 -19.06 -15.20
C ASP A 442 7.97 -17.56 -15.14
N VAL A 443 7.36 -16.78 -16.02
CA VAL A 443 7.78 -15.40 -16.32
C VAL A 443 6.96 -14.41 -15.53
N VAL A 444 7.62 -13.34 -15.07
CA VAL A 444 6.99 -12.20 -14.40
C VAL A 444 6.83 -11.07 -15.41
N ILE A 445 5.59 -10.64 -15.63
CA ILE A 445 5.23 -9.55 -16.54
C ILE A 445 4.77 -8.35 -15.70
N GLY A 446 5.36 -7.18 -15.95
CA GLY A 446 4.98 -5.92 -15.33
C GLY A 446 4.15 -5.06 -16.27
N LEU A 447 3.13 -4.38 -15.72
CA LEU A 447 2.33 -3.37 -16.39
C LEU A 447 2.60 -1.99 -15.79
N PRO A 448 2.55 -0.91 -16.59
CA PRO A 448 2.82 0.44 -16.12
C PRO A 448 1.77 0.92 -15.12
N ASP A 449 2.19 1.85 -14.28
CA ASP A 449 1.30 2.69 -13.47
C ASP A 449 1.29 4.14 -13.99
N THR A 450 0.18 4.84 -13.75
CA THR A 450 0.00 6.27 -14.02
C THR A 450 0.47 7.16 -12.88
N GLY A 451 0.59 6.62 -11.66
CA GLY A 451 0.91 7.37 -10.45
C GLY A 451 1.85 6.62 -9.49
N LEU A 452 1.99 7.16 -8.28
CA LEU A 452 2.83 6.56 -7.24
C LEU A 452 2.14 5.38 -6.54
N HIS A 453 0.82 5.44 -6.39
CA HIS A 453 -0.09 4.43 -5.79
C HIS A 453 0.56 3.47 -4.79
N CYS A 454 0.90 3.99 -3.61
CA CYS A 454 1.56 3.22 -2.56
C CYS A 454 1.36 3.84 -1.16
N ASN A 455 1.72 3.12 -0.11
CA ASN A 455 1.57 3.52 1.31
C ASN A 455 2.55 4.60 1.79
N SER A 456 3.07 5.43 0.88
CA SER A 456 4.18 6.34 1.18
C SER A 456 3.75 7.81 1.18
N SER A 457 2.46 8.13 1.28
CA SER A 457 1.98 9.52 1.28
C SER A 457 2.53 10.36 2.43
N SER A 458 2.67 9.78 3.61
CA SER A 458 3.44 10.25 4.76
C SER A 458 4.91 10.50 4.45
N LEU A 459 5.59 9.52 3.85
CA LEU A 459 6.99 9.59 3.44
C LEU A 459 7.19 10.71 2.40
N ILE A 460 6.30 10.80 1.42
CA ILE A 460 6.26 11.85 0.41
C ILE A 460 6.02 13.20 1.09
N GLY A 461 5.05 13.31 1.99
CA GLY A 461 4.79 14.51 2.78
C GLY A 461 6.03 14.97 3.56
N ASN A 462 6.76 14.04 4.17
CA ASN A 462 8.02 14.32 4.86
C ASN A 462 9.12 14.81 3.91
N ILE A 463 9.23 14.23 2.71
CA ILE A 463 10.17 14.69 1.68
C ILE A 463 9.79 16.10 1.20
N LEU A 464 8.51 16.34 0.89
CA LEU A 464 8.01 17.65 0.47
C LEU A 464 8.26 18.73 1.52
N HIS A 465 8.00 18.43 2.79
CA HIS A 465 8.26 19.34 3.90
C HIS A 465 9.75 19.70 4.00
N LYS A 466 10.65 18.72 3.85
CA LYS A 466 12.11 18.98 3.80
C LYS A 466 12.50 19.89 2.63
N CYS A 467 11.85 19.73 1.49
CA CYS A 467 12.06 20.55 0.30
C CYS A 467 11.32 21.90 0.32
N SER A 468 10.59 22.23 1.40
CA SER A 468 9.72 23.42 1.47
C SER A 468 8.71 23.50 0.31
N ALA A 469 8.21 22.35 -0.13
CA ALA A 469 7.18 22.20 -1.16
C ALA A 469 5.86 21.73 -0.53
N ASP A 470 4.74 22.02 -1.20
CA ASP A 470 3.40 21.55 -0.83
C ASP A 470 2.77 20.71 -1.97
N TYR A 471 1.57 20.18 -1.73
CA TYR A 471 0.86 19.40 -2.77
C TYR A 471 0.47 20.23 -4.00
N GLY A 472 0.32 21.56 -3.86
CA GLY A 472 0.03 22.46 -4.99
C GLY A 472 1.27 22.80 -5.81
N SER A 473 2.46 22.52 -5.29
CA SER A 473 3.72 22.86 -5.93
C SER A 473 3.93 22.06 -7.20
N SER A 474 4.37 22.75 -8.25
CA SER A 474 4.73 22.17 -9.53
C SER A 474 5.86 21.15 -9.40
N LEU A 475 5.70 19.99 -10.04
CA LEU A 475 6.72 18.95 -10.11
C LEU A 475 7.86 19.37 -11.05
N PRO A 476 9.12 19.47 -10.56
CA PRO A 476 10.27 19.82 -11.40
C PRO A 476 10.48 18.83 -12.55
N VAL A 477 10.18 17.56 -12.31
CA VAL A 477 10.37 16.44 -13.26
C VAL A 477 9.42 16.52 -14.46
N TYR A 478 8.26 17.16 -14.32
CA TYR A 478 7.25 17.32 -15.37
C TYR A 478 7.19 18.74 -15.93
N ASN A 479 8.28 19.52 -15.83
CA ASN A 479 8.33 20.91 -16.31
C ASN A 479 7.21 21.82 -15.76
N GLY A 480 6.67 21.48 -14.59
CA GLY A 480 5.56 22.17 -13.95
C GLY A 480 4.18 21.96 -14.56
N GLU A 481 4.01 21.03 -15.51
CA GLU A 481 2.71 20.67 -16.09
C GLU A 481 1.80 19.88 -15.13
N LYS A 482 2.40 19.27 -14.11
CA LYS A 482 1.70 18.56 -13.04
C LYS A 482 2.17 19.06 -11.69
N SER A 483 1.25 19.15 -10.74
CA SER A 483 1.53 19.34 -9.32
C SER A 483 1.74 17.99 -8.62
N TRP A 484 2.30 18.02 -7.40
CA TRP A 484 2.35 16.84 -6.55
C TRP A 484 0.96 16.26 -6.27
N GLY A 485 -0.04 17.13 -6.10
CA GLY A 485 -1.43 16.76 -5.96
C GLY A 485 -1.97 16.00 -7.18
N ASP A 486 -1.65 16.44 -8.39
CA ASP A 486 -2.07 15.75 -9.63
C ASP A 486 -1.48 14.33 -9.72
N LEU A 487 -0.19 14.20 -9.42
CA LEU A 487 0.49 12.91 -9.49
C LEU A 487 0.02 11.96 -8.38
N LEU A 488 -0.18 12.51 -7.18
CA LEU A 488 -0.72 11.76 -6.07
C LEU A 488 -2.12 11.31 -6.43
N VAL A 489 -3.09 12.19 -6.70
CA VAL A 489 -4.51 11.85 -6.89
C VAL A 489 -4.83 11.19 -8.24
N SER A 490 -3.86 11.06 -9.15
CA SER A 490 -4.02 10.34 -10.43
C SER A 490 -4.68 8.97 -10.19
N PRO A 491 -5.66 8.54 -11.00
CA PRO A 491 -6.31 7.24 -10.78
C PRO A 491 -5.43 6.09 -11.26
N SER A 492 -5.44 4.97 -10.53
CA SER A 492 -4.76 3.75 -10.97
C SER A 492 -5.38 3.24 -12.27
N PRO A 493 -4.59 2.65 -13.17
CA PRO A 493 -5.13 2.01 -14.35
C PRO A 493 -6.09 0.88 -13.97
N ILE A 494 -7.15 0.70 -14.76
CA ILE A 494 -8.10 -0.40 -14.59
C ILE A 494 -7.69 -1.52 -15.54
N TYR A 495 -7.21 -2.62 -14.99
CA TYR A 495 -6.65 -3.72 -15.80
C TYR A 495 -7.70 -4.78 -16.17
N SER A 496 -8.91 -4.71 -15.63
CA SER A 496 -9.92 -5.78 -15.76
C SER A 496 -10.24 -6.13 -17.22
N GLN A 497 -10.55 -5.13 -18.04
CA GLN A 497 -10.99 -5.37 -19.42
C GLN A 497 -9.85 -5.88 -20.31
N MET A 498 -8.63 -5.44 -20.05
CA MET A 498 -7.42 -5.89 -20.76
C MET A 498 -7.04 -7.32 -20.38
N LEU A 499 -7.07 -7.64 -19.08
CA LEU A 499 -6.49 -8.89 -18.56
C LEU A 499 -7.48 -10.04 -18.45
N LEU A 500 -8.79 -9.80 -18.44
CA LEU A 500 -9.76 -10.86 -18.22
C LEU A 500 -9.62 -12.00 -19.25
N SER A 501 -9.46 -11.65 -20.52
CA SER A 501 -9.22 -12.63 -21.61
C SER A 501 -7.90 -13.38 -21.43
N CYS A 502 -6.84 -12.68 -21.00
CA CYS A 502 -5.54 -13.28 -20.70
C CYS A 502 -5.62 -14.26 -19.52
N ILE A 503 -6.37 -13.92 -18.47
CA ILE A 503 -6.58 -14.78 -17.30
C ILE A 503 -7.40 -16.02 -17.67
N GLN A 504 -8.47 -15.84 -18.47
CA GLN A 504 -9.34 -16.91 -18.94
C GLN A 504 -8.63 -17.89 -19.90
N SER A 505 -7.58 -17.46 -20.61
CA SER A 505 -6.74 -18.38 -21.40
C SER A 505 -6.10 -19.50 -20.55
N GLY A 506 -5.99 -19.29 -19.24
CA GLY A 506 -5.40 -20.22 -18.29
C GLY A 506 -3.87 -20.23 -18.24
N HIS A 507 -3.21 -19.40 -19.06
CA HIS A 507 -1.75 -19.21 -19.06
C HIS A 507 -1.25 -18.35 -17.91
N VAL A 508 -2.10 -17.48 -17.36
CA VAL A 508 -1.79 -16.68 -16.16
C VAL A 508 -1.92 -17.56 -14.91
N ARG A 509 -0.90 -17.51 -14.06
CA ARG A 509 -0.81 -18.24 -12.78
C ARG A 509 -1.20 -17.36 -11.60
N ALA A 510 -0.88 -16.08 -11.63
CA ALA A 510 -1.29 -15.11 -10.63
C ALA A 510 -1.29 -13.69 -11.20
N PHE A 511 -2.04 -12.82 -10.55
CA PHE A 511 -2.10 -11.39 -10.81
C PHE A 511 -2.25 -10.65 -9.48
N ALA A 512 -1.57 -9.52 -9.35
CA ALA A 512 -1.87 -8.52 -8.35
C ALA A 512 -1.57 -7.12 -8.89
N ALA A 513 -2.45 -6.16 -8.57
CA ALA A 513 -2.10 -4.75 -8.70
C ALA A 513 -1.13 -4.36 -7.57
N VAL A 514 -0.15 -3.54 -7.90
CA VAL A 514 0.78 -2.97 -6.93
C VAL A 514 0.07 -1.82 -6.24
N THR A 515 -0.15 -1.97 -4.94
CA THR A 515 -0.85 -0.97 -4.14
C THR A 515 -0.02 -0.67 -2.88
N GLU A 516 -0.57 -1.00 -1.72
CA GLU A 516 -0.11 -0.59 -0.40
C GLU A 516 1.24 -1.20 0.03
N LYS A 517 1.67 -2.31 -0.60
CA LYS A 517 2.83 -3.10 -0.16
C LYS A 517 4.11 -2.86 -0.96
N GLY A 518 4.10 -1.85 -1.82
CA GLY A 518 5.15 -1.60 -2.80
C GLY A 518 5.34 -2.77 -3.77
N LEU A 519 6.31 -2.65 -4.68
CA LEU A 519 6.61 -3.68 -5.68
C LEU A 519 7.04 -5.00 -5.02
N LEU A 520 7.92 -4.93 -4.02
CA LEU A 520 8.48 -6.11 -3.37
C LEU A 520 7.42 -6.89 -2.58
N GLY A 521 6.63 -6.20 -1.75
CA GLY A 521 5.60 -6.84 -0.94
C GLY A 521 4.48 -7.44 -1.79
N THR A 522 4.11 -6.76 -2.88
CA THR A 522 3.10 -7.27 -3.83
C THR A 522 3.55 -8.59 -4.46
N ILE A 523 4.77 -8.66 -5.01
CA ILE A 523 5.31 -9.89 -5.61
C ILE A 523 5.43 -11.00 -4.56
N HIS A 524 5.87 -10.67 -3.35
CA HIS A 524 6.04 -11.65 -2.28
C HIS A 524 4.75 -12.43 -1.98
N HIS A 525 3.60 -11.74 -1.98
CA HIS A 525 2.30 -12.36 -1.69
C HIS A 525 1.76 -13.26 -2.81
N LEU A 526 2.30 -13.15 -4.03
CA LEU A 526 1.89 -13.99 -5.15
C LEU A 526 2.53 -15.38 -5.15
N LEU A 527 3.59 -15.59 -4.36
CA LEU A 527 4.47 -16.74 -4.49
C LEU A 527 4.18 -17.84 -3.46
N PRO A 528 4.23 -19.14 -3.84
CA PRO A 528 4.26 -20.24 -2.89
C PRO A 528 5.64 -20.34 -2.21
N ASP A 529 5.68 -20.92 -1.00
CA ASP A 529 6.87 -20.87 -0.12
C ASP A 529 8.16 -21.45 -0.72
N TYR A 530 8.05 -22.33 -1.72
CA TYR A 530 9.20 -22.96 -2.40
C TYR A 530 9.73 -22.17 -3.61
N LEU A 531 9.08 -21.05 -4.00
CA LEU A 531 9.51 -20.21 -5.11
C LEU A 531 9.90 -18.81 -4.65
N GLY A 532 10.90 -18.28 -5.34
CA GLY A 532 11.32 -16.89 -5.30
C GLY A 532 11.19 -16.24 -6.68
N VAL A 533 11.52 -14.95 -6.76
CA VAL A 533 11.53 -14.15 -7.99
C VAL A 533 12.80 -13.32 -8.06
N ILE A 534 13.39 -13.27 -9.26
CA ILE A 534 14.35 -12.25 -9.64
C ILE A 534 13.68 -11.36 -10.68
N VAL A 535 13.64 -10.06 -10.40
CA VAL A 535 13.19 -9.01 -11.31
C VAL A 535 14.33 -8.02 -11.53
N ASP A 536 14.48 -7.52 -12.76
CA ASP A 536 15.56 -6.62 -13.15
C ASP A 536 15.00 -5.28 -13.64
N ALA A 537 15.38 -4.22 -12.93
CA ALA A 537 14.91 -2.86 -13.13
C ALA A 537 15.26 -2.26 -14.49
N LEU A 538 16.20 -2.85 -15.23
CA LEU A 538 16.55 -2.42 -16.58
C LEU A 538 15.52 -2.84 -17.64
N PHE A 539 14.59 -3.75 -17.32
CA PHE A 539 13.59 -4.24 -18.29
C PHE A 539 12.31 -3.41 -18.37
N TRP A 540 12.14 -2.41 -17.52
CA TRP A 540 11.02 -1.47 -17.63
C TRP A 540 11.47 -0.02 -17.46
N THR A 541 10.61 0.89 -17.90
CA THR A 541 10.89 2.32 -17.78
C THR A 541 10.42 2.82 -16.41
N ILE A 542 11.35 3.15 -15.53
CA ILE A 542 11.02 3.79 -14.23
C ILE A 542 10.72 5.28 -14.47
N PRO A 543 9.54 5.80 -14.11
CA PRO A 543 9.26 7.24 -14.21
C PRO A 543 10.25 8.09 -13.42
N ALA A 544 10.67 9.23 -13.98
CA ALA A 544 11.71 10.07 -13.38
C ALA A 544 11.35 10.64 -11.99
N VAL A 545 10.08 10.63 -11.60
CA VAL A 545 9.67 11.00 -10.23
C VAL A 545 10.24 10.06 -9.17
N PHE A 546 10.43 8.77 -9.47
CA PHE A 546 11.04 7.84 -8.51
C PHE A 546 12.53 8.12 -8.32
N SER A 547 13.22 8.54 -9.39
CA SER A 547 14.61 9.00 -9.30
C SER A 547 14.73 10.24 -8.40
N TRP A 548 13.78 11.17 -8.52
CA TRP A 548 13.72 12.35 -7.66
C TRP A 548 13.45 11.98 -6.20
N LEU A 549 12.45 11.12 -5.94
CA LEU A 549 12.11 10.65 -4.59
C LEU A 549 13.28 9.93 -3.92
N TYR A 550 13.98 9.08 -4.67
CA TYR A 550 15.19 8.41 -4.20
C TYR A 550 16.26 9.41 -3.75
N GLN A 551 16.48 10.48 -4.53
CA GLN A 551 17.53 11.48 -4.28
C GLN A 551 17.16 12.43 -3.13
N GLU A 552 16.02 13.09 -3.21
CA GLU A 552 15.59 14.10 -2.22
C GLU A 552 15.17 13.45 -0.90
N GLY A 553 14.63 12.22 -0.96
CA GLY A 553 14.28 11.45 0.22
C GLY A 553 15.46 10.76 0.90
N ALA A 554 16.64 10.73 0.26
CA ALA A 554 17.81 9.96 0.70
C ALA A 554 17.46 8.49 1.04
N LEU A 555 16.61 7.89 0.20
CA LEU A 555 16.05 6.55 0.43
C LEU A 555 17.04 5.47 -0.03
N SER A 556 17.00 4.32 0.64
CA SER A 556 17.70 3.10 0.17
C SER A 556 16.93 2.39 -0.94
N GLU A 557 17.60 1.50 -1.69
CA GLU A 557 16.95 0.66 -2.70
C GLU A 557 15.80 -0.16 -2.13
N LEU A 558 16.00 -0.73 -0.94
CA LEU A 558 15.00 -1.56 -0.28
C LEU A 558 13.79 -0.73 0.13
N GLU A 559 13.99 0.50 0.63
CA GLU A 559 12.90 1.43 0.93
C GLU A 559 12.14 1.83 -0.35
N MET A 560 12.83 2.00 -1.48
CA MET A 560 12.17 2.29 -2.75
C MET A 560 11.19 1.18 -3.14
N VAL A 561 11.64 -0.08 -3.19
CA VAL A 561 10.79 -1.19 -3.66
C VAL A 561 9.78 -1.69 -2.62
N ASN A 562 9.99 -1.39 -1.34
CA ASN A 562 9.03 -1.69 -0.27
C ASN A 562 7.90 -0.65 -0.20
N ASN A 563 8.23 0.62 -0.43
CA ASN A 563 7.27 1.71 -0.24
C ASN A 563 6.68 2.25 -1.54
N PHE A 564 7.26 1.92 -2.71
CA PHE A 564 6.81 2.44 -4.00
C PHE A 564 6.62 1.32 -5.03
N ASN A 565 5.83 1.62 -6.05
CA ASN A 565 5.58 0.75 -7.19
C ASN A 565 6.72 0.79 -8.24
N CYS A 566 7.59 1.81 -8.17
CA CYS A 566 8.69 2.08 -9.11
C CYS A 566 8.26 2.06 -10.59
N GLY A 567 7.02 2.48 -10.88
CA GLY A 567 6.45 2.53 -12.24
C GLY A 567 5.70 1.27 -12.68
N ILE A 568 5.69 0.21 -11.87
CA ILE A 568 4.91 -1.01 -12.14
C ILE A 568 3.61 -0.97 -11.37
N GLY A 569 2.47 -0.83 -12.05
CA GLY A 569 1.14 -0.76 -11.43
C GLY A 569 0.48 -2.12 -11.25
N ALA A 570 0.92 -3.15 -11.98
CA ALA A 570 0.49 -4.52 -11.75
C ALA A 570 1.50 -5.56 -12.22
N VAL A 571 1.43 -6.75 -11.62
CA VAL A 571 2.30 -7.89 -11.90
C VAL A 571 1.48 -9.12 -12.25
N LEU A 572 1.87 -9.80 -13.34
CA LEU A 572 1.38 -11.11 -13.73
C LEU A 572 2.49 -12.15 -13.64
N ILE A 573 2.17 -13.32 -13.10
CA ILE A 573 3.00 -14.51 -13.24
C ILE A 573 2.38 -15.37 -14.33
N ALA A 574 3.12 -15.65 -15.40
CA ALA A 574 2.63 -16.36 -16.57
C ALA A 574 3.51 -17.57 -16.93
N GLN A 575 2.89 -18.56 -17.58
CA GLN A 575 3.62 -19.70 -18.11
C GLN A 575 4.66 -19.27 -19.16
N LYS A 576 5.90 -19.75 -19.01
CA LYS A 576 7.04 -19.39 -19.90
C LYS A 576 6.73 -19.47 -21.39
N SER A 577 6.06 -20.55 -21.84
CA SER A 577 5.77 -20.77 -23.27
C SER A 577 4.73 -19.79 -23.84
N ALA A 578 3.91 -19.17 -23.00
CA ALA A 578 2.87 -18.23 -23.40
C ALA A 578 3.25 -16.76 -23.13
N ALA A 579 4.39 -16.52 -22.48
CA ALA A 579 4.78 -15.18 -22.03
C ALA A 579 4.89 -14.18 -23.20
N GLN A 580 5.53 -14.58 -24.31
CA GLN A 580 5.71 -13.70 -25.46
C GLN A 580 4.38 -13.36 -26.15
N GLU A 581 3.46 -14.31 -26.23
CA GLU A 581 2.13 -14.12 -26.79
C GLU A 581 1.30 -13.18 -25.91
N LEU A 582 1.29 -13.41 -24.59
CA LEU A 582 0.62 -12.55 -23.62
C LEU A 582 1.16 -11.13 -23.69
N VAL A 583 2.49 -10.93 -23.66
CA VAL A 583 3.09 -9.59 -23.78
C VAL A 583 2.68 -8.93 -25.10
N SER A 584 2.71 -9.65 -26.22
CA SER A 584 2.31 -9.13 -27.53
C SER A 584 0.82 -8.76 -27.60
N GLN A 585 -0.04 -9.51 -26.91
CA GLN A 585 -1.46 -9.20 -26.78
C GLN A 585 -1.69 -7.94 -25.94
N LEU A 586 -1.00 -7.83 -24.80
CA LEU A 586 -1.09 -6.68 -23.91
C LEU A 586 -0.55 -5.41 -24.57
N HIS A 587 0.55 -5.52 -25.32
CA HIS A 587 1.19 -4.42 -26.04
C HIS A 587 0.28 -3.71 -27.07
N LYS A 588 -0.82 -4.35 -27.49
CA LYS A 588 -1.83 -3.72 -28.37
C LYS A 588 -2.64 -2.66 -27.64
N GLN A 589 -2.79 -2.76 -26.32
CA GLN A 589 -3.58 -1.86 -25.49
C GLN A 589 -2.68 -0.97 -24.61
N GLU A 590 -1.66 -1.54 -23.98
CA GLU A 590 -0.80 -0.85 -23.03
C GLU A 590 0.61 -1.46 -23.00
N GLU A 591 1.62 -0.71 -22.55
CA GLU A 591 2.97 -1.25 -22.42
C GLU A 591 3.00 -2.43 -21.45
N ALA A 592 3.82 -3.43 -21.75
CA ALA A 592 3.98 -4.62 -20.92
C ALA A 592 5.41 -5.12 -21.07
N TRP A 593 6.03 -5.46 -19.96
CA TRP A 593 7.44 -5.84 -19.92
C TRP A 593 7.62 -7.20 -19.28
N VAL A 594 8.47 -8.04 -19.86
CA VAL A 594 9.02 -9.20 -19.13
C VAL A 594 10.07 -8.67 -18.18
N ILE A 595 9.72 -8.56 -16.90
CA ILE A 595 10.58 -7.94 -15.88
C ILE A 595 11.40 -8.96 -15.10
N GLY A 596 11.09 -10.25 -15.19
CA GLY A 596 11.77 -11.27 -14.40
C GLY A 596 11.24 -12.68 -14.57
N ALA A 597 11.70 -13.59 -13.72
CA ALA A 597 11.29 -14.99 -13.71
C ALA A 597 11.28 -15.60 -12.31
N LEU A 598 10.47 -16.65 -12.14
CA LEU A 598 10.44 -17.46 -10.93
C LEU A 598 11.71 -18.32 -10.82
N ILE A 599 12.25 -18.41 -9.61
CA ILE A 599 13.40 -19.25 -9.25
C ILE A 599 13.04 -20.17 -8.08
N GLN A 600 13.84 -21.24 -7.89
CA GLN A 600 13.75 -22.02 -6.65
C GLN A 600 14.16 -21.19 -5.44
N HIS A 601 13.39 -21.26 -4.36
CA HIS A 601 13.73 -20.59 -3.11
C HIS A 601 14.54 -21.52 -2.20
N GLN A 602 15.70 -21.04 -1.77
CA GLN A 602 16.51 -21.72 -0.76
C GLN A 602 16.29 -21.09 0.62
N THR A 603 16.17 -21.92 1.65
CA THR A 603 15.96 -21.49 3.03
C THR A 603 17.08 -20.54 3.48
N GLY A 604 16.72 -19.31 3.86
CA GLY A 604 17.67 -18.27 4.29
C GLY A 604 17.98 -17.19 3.25
N GLN A 605 17.56 -17.34 2.00
CA GLN A 605 17.68 -16.30 0.97
C GLN A 605 16.42 -15.43 0.89
N THR A 606 16.55 -14.20 0.37
CA THR A 606 15.40 -13.32 0.10
C THR A 606 14.52 -13.90 -1.01
N ARG A 607 13.20 -13.93 -0.79
CA ARG A 607 12.24 -14.52 -1.75
C ARG A 607 12.04 -13.67 -3.00
N VAL A 608 12.16 -12.35 -2.90
CA VAL A 608 12.02 -11.44 -4.03
C VAL A 608 13.30 -10.60 -4.09
N ARG A 609 13.97 -10.61 -5.23
CA ARG A 609 15.18 -9.82 -5.48
C ARG A 609 14.95 -8.91 -6.67
N VAL A 610 15.12 -7.61 -6.46
CA VAL A 610 15.15 -6.58 -7.52
C VAL A 610 16.61 -6.26 -7.80
N THR A 611 17.07 -6.46 -9.03
CA THR A 611 18.45 -6.15 -9.46
C THR A 611 18.50 -4.86 -10.27
N HIS A 612 19.66 -4.21 -10.30
CA HIS A 612 19.96 -3.00 -11.09
C HIS A 612 19.03 -1.80 -10.83
N LEU A 613 18.38 -1.72 -9.67
CA LEU A 613 17.45 -0.64 -9.35
C LEU A 613 18.16 0.72 -9.29
N LEU A 614 19.33 0.80 -8.64
CA LEU A 614 20.12 2.03 -8.62
C LEU A 614 20.51 2.51 -10.01
N GLU A 615 20.84 1.58 -10.90
CA GLU A 615 21.23 1.89 -12.27
C GLU A 615 20.05 2.50 -13.02
N ALA A 616 18.90 1.85 -12.96
CA ALA A 616 17.66 2.34 -13.56
C ALA A 616 17.23 3.71 -12.99
N LEU A 617 17.35 3.92 -11.67
CA LEU A 617 17.03 5.21 -11.03
C LEU A 617 18.03 6.32 -11.41
N ARG A 618 19.31 6.01 -11.59
CA ARG A 618 20.34 6.98 -11.99
C ARG A 618 20.20 7.40 -13.45
N VAL A 619 19.83 6.50 -14.35
CA VAL A 619 19.61 6.80 -15.78
C VAL A 619 18.52 7.87 -15.99
N ASN A 620 17.53 7.95 -15.11
CA ASN A 620 16.43 8.92 -15.19
C ASN A 620 16.61 10.18 -14.33
N SER A 621 17.75 10.33 -13.65
CA SER A 621 18.01 11.46 -12.75
C SER A 621 18.53 12.74 -13.42
N PHE A 622 18.52 12.82 -14.74
CA PHE A 622 19.03 13.97 -15.46
C PHE A 622 17.97 15.07 -15.61
N PRO A 623 18.28 16.34 -15.26
CA PRO A 623 17.33 17.43 -15.41
C PRO A 623 17.08 17.71 -16.89
N ILE A 624 15.82 17.59 -17.31
CA ILE A 624 15.34 18.09 -18.60
C ILE A 624 15.21 19.60 -18.48
N THR A 625 16.30 20.35 -18.70
CA THR A 625 16.22 21.82 -18.79
C THR A 625 15.70 22.24 -20.15
N ARG A 626 14.48 22.82 -20.17
CA ARG A 626 13.80 23.49 -21.31
C ARG A 626 14.55 24.74 -21.82
N LYS A 627 15.72 24.58 -22.44
CA LYS A 627 16.21 25.60 -23.38
C LYS A 627 16.56 24.94 -24.70
N ILE A 628 15.64 25.04 -25.65
CA ILE A 628 15.87 24.71 -27.07
C ILE A 628 17.24 25.26 -27.47
N GLY A 629 18.09 24.34 -27.87
CA GLY A 629 19.36 24.61 -28.48
C GLY A 629 19.74 23.42 -29.31
N THR A 630 20.57 23.66 -30.32
CA THR A 630 21.21 22.62 -31.14
C THR A 630 21.66 21.46 -30.27
N ARG A 631 21.60 20.21 -30.76
CA ARG A 631 22.01 18.97 -30.04
C ARG A 631 23.30 19.13 -29.24
N LEU A 632 24.22 19.93 -29.76
CA LEU A 632 25.51 20.24 -29.17
C LEU A 632 25.44 21.10 -27.89
N LYS A 633 24.43 21.96 -27.74
CA LYS A 633 24.14 22.73 -26.51
C LYS A 633 23.69 21.80 -25.38
N LEU A 634 22.79 20.85 -25.65
CA LEU A 634 22.37 19.85 -24.66
C LEU A 634 23.54 18.96 -24.23
N LEU A 635 24.39 18.53 -25.17
CA LEU A 635 25.64 17.82 -24.86
C LEU A 635 26.61 18.70 -24.04
N THR A 636 26.69 19.99 -24.33
CA THR A 636 27.52 20.94 -23.56
C THR A 636 26.99 21.11 -22.14
N ASP A 637 25.68 21.29 -21.98
CA ASP A 637 25.03 21.45 -20.68
C ASP A 637 25.14 20.16 -19.85
N PHE A 638 24.98 18.99 -20.49
CA PHE A 638 25.18 17.67 -19.88
C PHE A 638 26.62 17.45 -19.37
N THR A 639 27.62 17.78 -20.18
CA THR A 639 29.04 17.57 -19.81
C THR A 639 29.57 18.59 -18.80
N ARG A 640 28.83 19.66 -18.51
CA ARG A 640 29.17 20.68 -17.50
C ARG A 640 28.62 20.37 -16.11
N GLN A 641 27.75 19.37 -15.97
CA GLN A 641 27.21 19.01 -14.67
C GLN A 641 28.28 18.35 -13.77
N PRO A 642 28.32 18.64 -12.46
CA PRO A 642 29.36 18.14 -11.54
C PRO A 642 29.46 16.61 -11.45
N ARG A 643 28.41 15.90 -11.85
CA ARG A 643 28.31 14.43 -11.82
C ARG A 643 28.36 13.79 -13.21
N SER A 644 28.76 14.53 -14.25
CA SER A 644 28.79 14.01 -15.60
C SER A 644 29.83 12.90 -15.77
N CYS A 645 29.42 11.81 -16.41
CA CYS A 645 30.24 10.66 -16.77
C CYS A 645 31.21 10.95 -17.93
N ALA A 646 31.07 12.10 -18.61
CA ALA A 646 31.84 12.46 -19.79
C ALA A 646 32.11 13.97 -19.85
N ARG A 647 33.21 14.36 -20.51
CA ARG A 647 33.59 15.76 -20.76
C ARG A 647 33.70 16.02 -22.25
N LEU A 648 33.09 17.10 -22.75
CA LEU A 648 33.21 17.50 -24.14
C LEU A 648 34.59 18.15 -24.38
N SER A 649 35.49 17.44 -25.06
CA SER A 649 36.89 17.86 -25.25
C SER A 649 37.14 18.62 -26.55
N LEU A 650 36.39 18.34 -27.62
CA LEU A 650 36.61 18.91 -28.95
C LEU A 650 35.32 18.84 -29.78
N VAL A 651 35.07 19.90 -30.57
CA VAL A 651 34.06 19.90 -31.63
C VAL A 651 34.74 20.05 -32.98
N LEU A 652 34.55 19.06 -33.86
CA LEU A 652 35.18 18.99 -35.17
C LEU A 652 34.13 19.06 -36.27
N SER A 653 34.38 19.90 -37.28
CA SER A 653 33.50 20.05 -38.44
C SER A 653 34.33 20.12 -39.73
N ASN A 654 33.75 19.67 -40.83
CA ASN A 654 34.33 19.85 -42.17
C ASN A 654 33.82 21.11 -42.90
N LYS A 655 33.02 21.92 -42.21
CA LYS A 655 32.44 23.18 -42.71
C LYS A 655 32.71 24.29 -41.69
N SER A 656 33.31 25.38 -42.13
CA SER A 656 33.64 26.55 -41.29
C SER A 656 32.41 27.39 -40.90
N THR A 657 31.31 27.29 -41.63
CA THR A 657 30.11 28.11 -41.48
C THR A 657 29.09 27.57 -40.48
N VAL A 658 29.39 26.45 -39.83
CA VAL A 658 28.47 25.74 -38.91
C VAL A 658 28.32 26.53 -37.61
N GLU A 659 27.08 26.85 -37.23
CA GLU A 659 26.77 27.72 -36.10
C GLU A 659 27.22 27.09 -34.75
N GLU A 660 27.22 25.77 -34.69
CA GLU A 660 27.67 24.97 -33.55
C GLU A 660 29.14 25.22 -33.21
N LEU A 661 30.02 25.50 -34.19
CA LEU A 661 31.42 25.87 -33.91
C LEU A 661 31.50 27.19 -33.16
N ARG A 662 30.69 28.19 -33.56
CA ARG A 662 30.64 29.50 -32.91
C ARG A 662 30.11 29.39 -31.48
N ARG A 663 29.05 28.59 -31.28
CA ARG A 663 28.46 28.34 -29.95
C ARG A 663 29.41 27.58 -29.02
N SER A 664 30.13 26.60 -29.54
CA SER A 664 31.13 25.83 -28.78
C SER A 664 32.31 26.70 -28.35
N ALA A 665 32.82 27.54 -29.26
CA ALA A 665 33.89 28.49 -28.94
C ALA A 665 33.44 29.50 -27.87
N GLY A 666 32.21 30.02 -27.96
CA GLY A 666 31.61 30.89 -26.94
C GLY A 666 31.41 30.21 -25.57
N ALA A 667 31.33 28.88 -25.56
CA ALA A 667 31.27 28.05 -24.36
C ALA A 667 32.66 27.60 -23.87
N GLY A 668 33.76 28.10 -24.45
CA GLY A 668 35.12 27.73 -24.07
C GLY A 668 35.53 26.30 -24.45
N ILE A 669 34.78 25.64 -25.34
CA ILE A 669 35.11 24.31 -25.85
C ILE A 669 36.01 24.46 -27.08
N PRO A 670 37.16 23.75 -27.16
CA PRO A 670 38.00 23.76 -28.35
C PRO A 670 37.25 23.34 -29.61
N THR A 671 37.46 24.07 -30.71
CA THR A 671 36.86 23.75 -32.01
C THR A 671 37.92 23.67 -33.11
N ARG A 672 37.71 22.77 -34.07
CA ARG A 672 38.59 22.62 -35.25
C ARG A 672 37.75 22.45 -36.51
N VAL A 673 38.20 23.11 -37.59
CA VAL A 673 37.64 22.93 -38.93
C VAL A 673 38.66 22.21 -39.79
N ILE A 674 38.27 21.08 -40.37
CA ILE A 674 39.09 20.35 -41.33
C ILE A 674 38.34 20.36 -42.65
N ASP A 675 38.70 21.26 -43.55
CA ASP A 675 38.05 21.35 -44.84
C ASP A 675 38.56 20.22 -45.76
N HIS A 676 37.67 19.27 -46.04
CA HIS A 676 37.91 18.17 -46.95
C HIS A 676 38.28 18.61 -48.38
N THR A 677 37.91 19.82 -48.81
CA THR A 677 38.26 20.34 -50.16
C THR A 677 39.73 20.73 -50.27
N LEU A 678 40.40 20.95 -49.13
CA LEU A 678 41.84 21.26 -49.07
C LEU A 678 42.71 20.01 -49.02
N CYS A 679 42.11 18.82 -48.90
CA CYS A 679 42.82 17.55 -48.87
C CYS A 679 42.88 16.95 -50.28
N GLN A 680 44.04 16.41 -50.69
CA GLN A 680 44.23 15.83 -52.03
C GLN A 680 43.49 14.49 -52.18
N CYS A 681 43.33 13.76 -51.08
CA CYS A 681 42.62 12.49 -51.07
C CYS A 681 41.86 12.24 -49.76
N HIS A 682 40.92 11.30 -49.79
CA HIS A 682 40.10 10.95 -48.63
C HIS A 682 40.93 10.40 -47.46
N SER A 683 42.02 9.69 -47.74
CA SER A 683 42.93 9.16 -46.72
C SER A 683 43.69 10.26 -45.97
N GLU A 684 44.12 11.32 -46.67
CA GLU A 684 44.78 12.48 -46.07
C GLU A 684 43.83 13.26 -45.14
N PHE A 685 42.57 13.40 -45.56
CA PHE A 685 41.52 14.01 -44.75
C PHE A 685 41.31 13.25 -43.43
N GLU A 686 41.19 11.93 -43.47
CA GLU A 686 41.01 11.10 -42.28
C GLU A 686 42.27 11.01 -41.41
N ALA A 687 43.46 11.04 -42.02
CA ALA A 687 44.72 11.13 -41.29
C ALA A 687 44.80 12.44 -40.48
N THR A 688 44.34 13.55 -41.07
CA THR A 688 44.25 14.85 -40.40
C THR A 688 43.25 14.80 -39.24
N ILE A 689 42.07 14.20 -39.43
CA ILE A 689 41.10 13.97 -38.34
C ILE A 689 41.75 13.16 -37.21
N CYS A 690 42.43 12.05 -37.55
CA CYS A 690 43.10 11.22 -36.55
C CYS A 690 44.15 11.99 -35.74
N ASN A 691 44.94 12.85 -36.38
CA ASN A 691 45.98 13.63 -35.70
C ASN A 691 45.36 14.62 -34.70
N VAL A 692 44.27 15.29 -35.11
CA VAL A 692 43.55 16.20 -34.22
C VAL A 692 42.89 15.44 -33.06
N LEU A 693 42.25 14.29 -33.31
CA LEU A 693 41.66 13.48 -32.23
C LEU A 693 42.72 12.99 -31.22
N LYS A 694 43.95 12.71 -31.68
CA LYS A 694 45.08 12.36 -30.80
C LYS A 694 45.62 13.56 -30.02
N GLU A 695 45.75 14.73 -30.67
CA GLU A 695 46.17 15.99 -30.02
C GLU A 695 45.32 16.31 -28.79
N PHE A 696 44.01 16.07 -28.89
CA PHE A 696 43.05 16.34 -27.80
C PHE A 696 42.78 15.13 -26.88
N SER A 697 43.52 14.02 -27.03
CA SER A 697 43.36 12.80 -26.21
C SER A 697 41.90 12.32 -26.12
N ILE A 698 41.26 12.14 -27.28
CA ILE A 698 39.83 11.78 -27.35
C ILE A 698 39.62 10.28 -27.09
N ASP A 699 38.72 9.95 -26.16
CA ASP A 699 38.37 8.57 -25.80
C ASP A 699 37.15 8.02 -26.55
N LEU A 700 36.19 8.89 -26.89
CA LEU A 700 34.91 8.55 -27.51
C LEU A 700 34.55 9.57 -28.59
N ILE A 701 34.10 9.10 -29.75
CA ILE A 701 33.72 9.90 -30.92
C ILE A 701 32.21 9.77 -31.12
N CYS A 702 31.48 10.88 -31.12
CA CYS A 702 30.04 10.92 -31.37
C CYS A 702 29.77 11.60 -32.72
N LEU A 703 29.21 10.85 -33.67
CA LEU A 703 28.85 11.36 -35.00
C LEU A 703 27.47 12.05 -34.94
N ALA A 704 27.48 13.33 -34.60
CA ALA A 704 26.27 14.16 -34.55
C ALA A 704 26.04 14.87 -35.90
N GLY A 705 25.35 14.21 -36.84
CA GLY A 705 24.99 14.81 -38.14
C GLY A 705 26.12 14.79 -39.18
N PHE A 706 27.16 13.98 -38.98
CA PHE A 706 28.22 13.76 -39.95
C PHE A 706 27.86 12.61 -40.89
N VAL A 707 27.57 12.92 -42.16
CA VAL A 707 26.99 11.97 -43.15
C VAL A 707 28.03 11.49 -44.18
N ARG A 708 29.33 11.63 -43.91
CA ARG A 708 30.37 11.11 -44.80
C ARG A 708 30.77 9.69 -44.41
N ASN A 709 31.00 8.85 -45.41
CA ASN A 709 31.55 7.52 -45.20
C ASN A 709 32.96 7.64 -44.60
N LEU A 710 33.24 6.78 -43.62
CA LEU A 710 34.56 6.62 -43.01
C LEU A 710 35.20 5.35 -43.55
N SER A 711 36.51 5.38 -43.82
CA SER A 711 37.23 4.24 -44.37
C SER A 711 37.41 3.11 -43.35
N ASN A 712 37.58 1.87 -43.82
CA ASN A 712 37.85 0.72 -42.95
C ASN A 712 39.09 0.93 -42.04
N PRO A 713 40.23 1.46 -42.53
CA PRO A 713 41.37 1.80 -41.67
C PRO A 713 41.04 2.77 -40.53
N PHE A 714 40.14 3.73 -40.76
CA PHE A 714 39.71 4.67 -39.72
C PHE A 714 38.84 3.96 -38.66
N LEU A 715 37.88 3.16 -39.11
CA LEU A 715 36.97 2.42 -38.23
C LEU A 715 37.71 1.37 -37.39
N ASP A 716 38.69 0.66 -37.94
CA ASP A 716 39.51 -0.28 -37.19
C ASP A 716 40.36 0.41 -36.11
N LYS A 717 40.93 1.58 -36.45
CA LYS A 717 41.76 2.36 -35.52
C LYS A 717 40.97 2.90 -34.32
N TRP A 718 39.68 3.17 -34.50
CA TRP A 718 38.78 3.69 -33.49
C TRP A 718 37.66 2.69 -33.13
N LYS A 719 37.91 1.39 -33.31
CA LYS A 719 36.96 0.32 -33.02
C LYS A 719 36.46 0.41 -31.58
N GLY A 720 35.14 0.32 -31.39
CA GLY A 720 34.50 0.44 -30.07
C GLY A 720 34.46 1.86 -29.49
N LYS A 721 34.91 2.88 -30.24
CA LYS A 721 34.95 4.28 -29.80
C LYS A 721 34.10 5.23 -30.64
N ILE A 722 33.39 4.73 -31.66
CA ILE A 722 32.57 5.57 -32.55
C ILE A 722 31.09 5.26 -32.36
N LEU A 723 30.33 6.28 -31.94
CA LEU A 723 28.88 6.24 -31.79
C LEU A 723 28.19 6.96 -32.95
N THR A 724 27.14 6.36 -33.47
CA THR A 724 26.29 6.95 -34.51
C THR A 724 24.81 6.90 -34.14
N LEU A 725 24.07 7.91 -34.55
CA LEU A 725 22.65 8.08 -34.29
C LEU A 725 21.86 7.92 -35.60
N CYS A 726 20.96 6.95 -35.63
CA CYS A 726 20.06 6.69 -36.75
C CYS A 726 18.62 7.13 -36.40
N PRO A 727 17.93 7.90 -37.25
CA PRO A 727 16.57 8.36 -37.00
C PRO A 727 15.50 7.28 -37.30
N LEU A 728 15.78 6.00 -37.01
CA LEU A 728 14.90 4.87 -37.31
C LEU A 728 14.95 3.83 -36.19
N ILE A 729 13.81 3.20 -35.89
CA ILE A 729 13.65 2.07 -34.95
C ILE A 729 13.61 0.75 -35.74
N SER A 730 14.70 0.35 -36.40
CA SER A 730 14.94 -1.05 -36.85
C SER A 730 16.26 -1.14 -37.63
N PRO A 731 16.89 -2.32 -37.77
CA PRO A 731 17.91 -2.59 -38.76
C PRO A 731 17.41 -3.22 -40.09
N SER A 732 16.11 -3.55 -40.23
CA SER A 732 15.67 -4.53 -41.26
C SER A 732 14.45 -4.15 -42.13
N LEU A 733 13.95 -2.92 -42.13
CA LEU A 733 12.83 -2.53 -43.01
C LEU A 733 13.16 -1.26 -43.81
N GLU A 734 13.02 -1.34 -45.13
CA GLU A 734 13.20 -0.18 -46.01
C GLU A 734 12.05 0.84 -45.82
N PRO A 735 12.31 2.15 -46.02
CA PRO A 735 11.38 3.25 -45.70
C PRO A 735 9.97 3.11 -46.28
N LYS A 736 9.83 2.42 -47.41
CA LYS A 736 8.54 2.27 -48.11
C LYS A 736 7.59 1.27 -47.44
N GLN A 737 8.09 0.34 -46.61
CA GLN A 737 7.25 -0.69 -45.97
C GLN A 737 6.65 -0.25 -44.62
N CYS A 738 7.22 0.77 -43.96
CA CYS A 738 6.65 1.30 -42.71
C CYS A 738 5.31 2.01 -42.90
N GLN A 739 5.13 2.73 -44.02
CA GLN A 739 3.85 3.40 -44.34
C GLN A 739 2.72 2.41 -44.66
N GLU A 740 3.03 1.23 -45.19
CA GLU A 740 2.04 0.20 -45.54
C GLU A 740 1.63 -0.69 -44.34
N SER A 741 2.41 -0.69 -43.25
CA SER A 741 2.22 -1.58 -42.10
C SER A 741 1.42 -0.98 -40.92
N GLY A 742 0.99 0.28 -41.01
CA GLY A 742 0.17 0.92 -39.97
C GLY A 742 0.88 1.12 -38.61
N VAL A 743 2.21 1.05 -38.57
CA VAL A 743 3.01 1.25 -37.35
C VAL A 743 3.02 2.73 -36.96
N ARG A 744 2.44 3.06 -35.79
CA ARG A 744 2.28 4.43 -35.27
C ARG A 744 3.40 4.92 -34.33
N VAL A 745 4.56 4.23 -34.31
CA VAL A 745 5.66 4.51 -33.37
C VAL A 745 6.87 5.10 -34.10
N ASN A 746 7.30 6.29 -33.69
CA ASN A 746 8.48 6.98 -34.20
C ASN A 746 9.64 6.88 -33.18
N GLY A 747 10.89 6.99 -33.63
CA GLY A 747 12.02 7.00 -32.71
C GLY A 747 13.40 6.92 -33.37
N CYS A 748 14.41 6.69 -32.55
CA CYS A 748 15.81 6.69 -32.98
C CYS A 748 16.63 5.60 -32.30
N THR A 749 17.75 5.23 -32.93
CA THR A 749 18.66 4.20 -32.45
C THR A 749 20.09 4.71 -32.41
N VAL A 750 20.80 4.49 -31.31
CA VAL A 750 22.23 4.74 -31.18
C VAL A 750 23.00 3.42 -31.29
N ARG A 751 24.08 3.40 -32.07
CA ARG A 751 24.85 2.19 -32.41
C ARG A 751 26.35 2.45 -32.41
N TYR A 752 27.13 1.39 -32.25
CA TYR A 752 28.55 1.41 -32.59
C TYR A 752 28.75 1.36 -34.12
N MET A 753 29.73 2.11 -34.62
CA MET A 753 30.15 2.02 -36.02
C MET A 753 31.32 1.04 -36.16
N LEU A 754 31.18 0.07 -37.06
CA LEU A 754 32.13 -1.03 -37.27
C LEU A 754 32.41 -1.27 -38.76
N VAL A 755 33.55 -1.90 -39.04
CA VAL A 755 33.93 -2.33 -40.39
C VAL A 755 32.99 -3.46 -40.84
N GLY A 756 32.41 -3.31 -42.04
CA GLY A 756 31.67 -4.38 -42.72
C GLY A 756 30.31 -4.77 -42.11
N THR A 757 29.90 -4.17 -40.99
CA THR A 757 28.59 -4.40 -40.35
C THR A 757 27.72 -3.15 -40.48
N THR A 758 26.84 -3.16 -41.48
CA THR A 758 25.74 -2.19 -41.58
C THR A 758 24.41 -2.90 -41.44
N PRO A 759 23.64 -2.63 -40.36
CA PRO A 759 23.98 -1.77 -39.21
C PRO A 759 24.77 -2.50 -38.11
N GLY A 760 25.70 -1.78 -37.46
CA GLY A 760 26.45 -2.24 -36.28
C GLY A 760 25.58 -2.42 -35.02
N PRO A 761 26.15 -2.90 -33.91
CA PRO A 761 25.37 -3.31 -32.75
C PRO A 761 24.72 -2.12 -32.03
N VAL A 762 23.50 -2.35 -31.54
CA VAL A 762 22.60 -1.34 -30.96
C VAL A 762 22.90 -1.12 -29.49
N ILE A 763 23.18 0.12 -29.10
CA ILE A 763 23.42 0.53 -27.71
C ILE A 763 22.11 0.88 -27.01
N LEU A 764 21.29 1.71 -27.65
CA LEU A 764 20.03 2.20 -27.07
C LEU A 764 19.04 2.58 -28.17
N GLN A 765 17.75 2.34 -27.90
CA GLN A 765 16.63 2.81 -28.72
C GLN A 765 15.69 3.68 -27.88
N GLU A 766 15.24 4.79 -28.44
CA GLU A 766 14.24 5.68 -27.83
C GLU A 766 13.04 5.78 -28.79
N THR A 767 11.83 5.67 -28.25
CA THR A 767 10.58 5.67 -29.01
C THR A 767 9.62 6.73 -28.47
N PHE A 768 8.74 7.26 -29.32
CA PHE A 768 7.67 8.17 -28.96
C PHE A 768 6.44 7.97 -29.85
N LYS A 769 5.25 8.32 -29.32
CA LYS A 769 3.99 8.32 -30.06
C LYS A 769 3.70 9.73 -30.56
N ALA A 770 3.45 9.87 -31.86
CA ALA A 770 3.03 11.14 -32.44
C ALA A 770 1.53 11.35 -32.19
N GLU A 771 1.14 12.52 -31.69
CA GLU A 771 -0.26 12.93 -31.62
C GLU A 771 -0.75 13.33 -33.02
N GLU A 772 -1.98 12.96 -33.37
CA GLU A 772 -2.62 13.28 -34.65
C GLU A 772 -2.84 14.81 -34.73
N ASP A 773 -2.00 15.54 -35.49
CA ASP A 773 -2.38 16.65 -36.41
C ASP A 773 -1.28 17.70 -36.75
N ILE A 774 -0.01 17.58 -36.34
CA ILE A 774 1.00 18.60 -36.71
C ILE A 774 2.38 18.00 -37.02
N ASP A 775 2.80 18.02 -38.31
CA ASP A 775 4.13 17.56 -38.78
C ASP A 775 5.30 18.23 -38.04
N GLN A 776 5.11 19.48 -37.62
CA GLN A 776 6.11 20.25 -36.89
C GLN A 776 6.34 19.69 -35.46
N SER A 777 5.32 19.12 -34.83
CA SER A 777 5.41 18.48 -33.50
C SER A 777 6.22 17.18 -33.55
N VAL A 778 6.07 16.38 -34.62
CA VAL A 778 6.80 15.12 -34.78
C VAL A 778 8.30 15.36 -34.96
N ALA A 779 8.69 16.41 -35.71
CA ALA A 779 10.09 16.78 -35.89
C ALA A 779 10.74 17.23 -34.56
N GLU A 780 10.00 17.98 -33.74
CA GLU A 780 10.46 18.42 -32.42
C GLU A 780 10.63 17.26 -31.45
N GLN A 781 9.62 16.38 -31.35
CA GLN A 781 9.67 15.16 -30.53
C GLN A 781 10.81 14.22 -30.96
N MET A 782 11.05 14.13 -32.27
CA MET A 782 12.17 13.37 -32.84
C MET A 782 13.54 13.94 -32.42
N GLU A 783 13.72 15.27 -32.44
CA GLU A 783 14.97 15.88 -31.99
C GLU A 783 15.20 15.73 -30.49
N GLU A 784 14.14 15.73 -29.69
CA GLU A 784 14.22 15.46 -28.26
C GLU A 784 14.59 14.00 -27.97
N ALA A 785 13.93 13.05 -28.63
CA ALA A 785 14.22 11.62 -28.53
C ALA A 785 15.69 11.32 -28.91
N LYS A 786 16.17 11.92 -30.01
CA LYS A 786 17.57 11.84 -30.44
C LYS A 786 18.55 12.35 -29.39
N SER A 787 18.21 13.47 -28.75
CA SER A 787 19.05 14.10 -27.72
C SER A 787 19.11 13.26 -26.45
N ARG A 788 17.99 12.67 -26.02
CA ARG A 788 17.96 11.71 -24.90
C ARG A 788 18.76 10.45 -25.22
N ALA A 789 18.53 9.86 -26.38
CA ALA A 789 19.18 8.63 -26.81
C ALA A 789 20.71 8.76 -26.80
N ILE A 790 21.23 9.84 -27.41
CA ILE A 790 22.68 10.03 -27.51
C ILE A 790 23.32 10.32 -26.16
N THR A 791 22.66 11.10 -25.30
CA THR A 791 23.18 11.45 -23.97
C THR A 791 23.25 10.23 -23.05
N LYS A 792 22.17 9.42 -23.01
CA LYS A 792 22.15 8.16 -22.27
C LYS A 792 23.22 7.19 -22.78
N SER A 793 23.35 7.05 -24.10
CA SER A 793 24.35 6.17 -24.73
C SER A 793 25.78 6.58 -24.39
N ILE A 794 26.10 7.87 -24.40
CA ILE A 794 27.41 8.37 -23.98
C ILE A 794 27.70 7.96 -22.53
N CYS A 795 26.73 8.07 -21.62
CA CYS A 795 26.95 7.65 -20.24
C CYS A 795 27.13 6.15 -20.09
N LEU A 796 26.36 5.33 -20.80
CA LEU A 796 26.51 3.87 -20.78
C LEU A 796 27.91 3.45 -21.24
N VAL A 797 28.44 4.08 -22.28
CA VAL A 797 29.78 3.76 -22.81
C VAL A 797 30.90 4.35 -21.95
N ALA A 798 30.78 5.61 -21.53
CA ALA A 798 31.81 6.29 -20.74
C ALA A 798 31.96 5.73 -19.32
N SER A 799 30.88 5.21 -18.73
CA SER A 799 30.93 4.51 -17.44
C SER A 799 31.52 3.11 -17.52
N GLY A 800 31.73 2.58 -18.73
CA GLY A 800 32.18 1.21 -18.95
C GLY A 800 31.09 0.14 -18.81
N LEU A 801 29.82 0.53 -18.58
CA LEU A 801 28.67 -0.38 -18.51
C LEU A 801 28.38 -1.07 -19.84
N VAL A 802 28.59 -0.36 -20.95
CA VAL A 802 28.46 -0.89 -22.31
C VAL A 802 29.81 -0.84 -22.99
N GLN A 803 30.36 -2.00 -23.30
CA GLN A 803 31.60 -2.13 -24.08
C GLN A 803 31.36 -2.97 -25.33
N LEU A 804 32.22 -2.78 -26.31
CA LEU A 804 32.25 -3.63 -27.48
C LEU A 804 33.24 -4.77 -27.23
N GLY A 805 32.75 -6.01 -27.24
CA GLY A 805 33.55 -7.22 -27.12
C GLY A 805 34.47 -7.44 -28.32
N GLU A 806 35.48 -8.30 -28.15
CA GLU A 806 36.43 -8.62 -29.22
C GLU A 806 35.74 -9.25 -30.45
N ASP A 807 34.65 -9.96 -30.22
CA ASP A 807 33.75 -10.59 -31.20
C ASP A 807 32.88 -9.61 -32.00
N GLY A 808 32.90 -8.31 -31.64
CA GLY A 808 32.07 -7.28 -32.26
C GLY A 808 30.63 -7.24 -31.74
N CYS A 809 30.31 -8.00 -30.69
CA CYS A 809 29.04 -7.91 -29.97
C CYS A 809 29.15 -6.93 -28.80
N ILE A 810 28.01 -6.48 -28.28
CA ILE A 810 27.98 -5.63 -27.09
C ILE A 810 28.06 -6.50 -25.85
N SER A 811 29.03 -6.21 -24.99
CA SER A 811 29.15 -6.75 -23.64
C SER A 811 28.66 -5.73 -22.63
N TRP A 812 27.71 -6.14 -21.80
CA TRP A 812 27.26 -5.36 -20.64
C TRP A 812 28.09 -5.77 -19.44
N ASN A 813 28.84 -4.81 -18.88
CA ASN A 813 29.59 -5.02 -17.65
C ASN A 813 28.64 -4.75 -16.48
N TYR A 814 27.99 -5.80 -16.00
CA TYR A 814 27.25 -5.78 -14.76
C TYR A 814 28.25 -5.63 -13.61
N LEU A 815 28.16 -4.55 -12.83
CA LEU A 815 28.88 -4.46 -11.56
C LEU A 815 28.24 -5.51 -10.64
N GLU A 816 28.99 -6.56 -10.29
CA GLU A 816 28.57 -7.61 -9.36
C GLU A 816 28.11 -7.09 -7.99
#